data_AF-A0A5Y2RUA0-F1
#
_entry.id   AF-A0A5Y2RUA0-F1
#
_cell.length_a   1.000
_cell.length_b   1.000
_cell.length_c   1.000
_cell.angle_alpha   90.00
_cell.angle_beta   90.00
_cell.angle_gamma   90.00
#
_symmetry.space_group_name_H-M   'P 1'
#
loop_
_entity.id
_entity.type
_entity.pdbx_description
1 polymer ?
#
loop_
_entity_poly.entity_id
_entity_poly.type
_entity_poly.pdbx_seq_one_letter_code
_entity_poly.pdbx_strand_id
1 'polypeptide(L)'
;MTMHREPGGERYYYTWAWFEGPDDAAWRVTGHHTDSGEQYRLDWNLAERSLCVTDSLGRTRCHWWDAQGLVTAYRDEAGQMTTFRWSDEERLLLGMTDAQGGKWRYVYDRLGHLTETHDPLGRVEQTQWHPVWHQPETEVDAAGAAWRYEYDERGNLQAVIDPLHQRTVYGYDRHGQVVRITDARGGDKYLQWNEDGQLMRHTDCSGSQTAWFYDERTRLERVTDAESNSTRYSYDGNGHLTEVMFADGRTERYQPDAAGRLVKYTSPAGQITRWQRDGQGRVRRQTDATGRRTAYEYDAYGRLTTLTNENGESYRFRYDVLDRVTEQTDPGGSRRAYGYNALNAVTAVIYGGERGGEIRHGLERDAAGRLTAKTTPETRTEYRYDAADRLLEIRRRRHDAAEGGEPEVIRFSYDSAGNLLSEETAQGVLQHRYDVQGNRTETQMPDGRTLRYLYYGSGHLQQINLGRDVISEFTRDHLHREVQRSQGRLDTRRMYDRTGRLTRKLTCKGMRGVVPETFIDREYAYSGQDELLKKRHSRQGVTDYFYDTTGRITACRNEAYLDSWQYDAAANLLDRRQGETAQAGAGSVVPFNRITSYRGLHYRYDEYGRVVEKRGRNGTQHYRWDAEHRLTEVAVIRGSTVRRYGYVYDAPGRRVEKHELDAEGKPYNRTTFLWDGMRLAQECRLGRSSSLYIYSDQGSHEPLARVDRAAPGEADEVLYYHTDVNGAPEEMTDGGGNIVWEAGYQVWGNLTHEKETRPVQQNLRFQGQYLD
;
A
#
# COMPACT_ATOMS: atom_id res chain seq x y z
N MET A 1 24.19 -8.54 -37.98
CA MET A 1 23.29 -9.61 -37.50
C MET A 1 21.91 -9.35 -38.09
N THR A 2 21.31 -10.30 -38.81
CA THR A 2 20.02 -10.09 -39.52
C THR A 2 18.82 -10.69 -38.79
N MET A 3 19.07 -11.59 -37.84
CA MET A 3 18.04 -12.19 -37.00
C MET A 3 18.66 -12.65 -35.68
N HIS A 4 17.88 -12.57 -34.61
CA HIS A 4 18.17 -13.31 -33.39
C HIS A 4 16.89 -13.92 -32.83
N ARG A 5 17.06 -14.92 -31.95
CA ARG A 5 15.96 -15.64 -31.31
C ARG A 5 16.18 -15.67 -29.82
N GLU A 6 15.14 -15.34 -29.06
CA GLU A 6 15.16 -15.44 -27.61
C GLU A 6 14.99 -16.91 -27.14
N PRO A 7 15.48 -17.25 -25.93
CA PRO A 7 15.23 -18.56 -25.32
C PRO A 7 13.74 -18.93 -25.25
N GLY A 8 12.86 -17.92 -25.14
CA GLY A 8 11.41 -18.07 -25.12
C GLY A 8 10.77 -18.45 -26.46
N GLY A 9 11.54 -18.38 -27.55
CA GLY A 9 11.12 -18.82 -28.89
C GLY A 9 10.90 -17.68 -29.88
N GLU A 10 10.65 -16.46 -29.41
CA GLU A 10 10.44 -15.24 -30.22
C GLU A 10 11.64 -14.95 -31.13
N ARG A 11 11.39 -14.60 -32.38
CA ARG A 11 12.42 -14.16 -33.32
C ARG A 11 12.24 -12.69 -33.65
N TYR A 12 13.37 -12.04 -33.81
CA TYR A 12 13.51 -10.63 -34.15
C TYR A 12 14.36 -10.54 -35.40
N TYR A 13 13.85 -9.86 -36.42
CA TYR A 13 14.48 -9.75 -37.73
C TYR A 13 14.84 -8.29 -37.99
N TYR A 14 15.99 -8.05 -38.60
CA TYR A 14 16.53 -6.71 -38.85
C TYR A 14 16.85 -6.50 -40.32
N THR A 15 16.44 -5.36 -40.86
CA THR A 15 16.86 -4.87 -42.17
C THR A 15 17.92 -3.79 -42.01
N TRP A 16 18.90 -3.78 -42.90
CA TRP A 16 20.06 -2.90 -42.84
C TRP A 16 20.25 -2.17 -44.16
N ALA A 17 20.72 -0.93 -44.11
CA ALA A 17 21.20 -0.19 -45.27
C ALA A 17 22.52 0.53 -44.94
N TRP A 18 23.33 0.76 -45.97
CA TRP A 18 24.55 1.56 -45.85
C TRP A 18 24.20 3.04 -45.95
N PHE A 19 24.75 3.85 -45.04
CA PHE A 19 24.59 5.30 -45.05
C PHE A 19 25.95 5.98 -45.01
N GLU A 20 26.08 7.07 -45.78
CA GLU A 20 27.21 7.98 -45.75
C GLU A 20 26.69 9.33 -45.27
N GLY A 21 27.18 9.75 -44.11
CA GLY A 21 26.82 11.01 -43.46
C GLY A 21 28.02 11.95 -43.33
N PRO A 22 27.78 13.16 -42.83
CA PRO A 22 28.85 14.14 -42.61
C PRO A 22 29.85 13.68 -41.53
N ASP A 23 29.43 12.82 -40.60
CA ASP A 23 30.23 12.41 -39.45
C ASP A 23 30.79 10.97 -39.57
N ASP A 24 30.09 10.06 -40.28
CA ASP A 24 30.50 8.67 -40.46
C ASP A 24 29.90 8.01 -41.72
N ALA A 25 30.43 6.82 -42.06
CA ALA A 25 29.86 5.94 -43.08
C ALA A 25 29.72 4.52 -42.50
N ALA A 26 28.50 4.03 -42.36
CA ALA A 26 28.21 2.78 -41.64
C ALA A 26 26.91 2.10 -42.07
N TRP A 27 26.83 0.79 -41.83
CA TRP A 27 25.59 0.04 -41.89
C TRP A 27 24.69 0.40 -40.71
N ARG A 28 23.44 0.76 -40.97
CA ARG A 28 22.43 1.08 -39.94
C ARG A 28 21.18 0.25 -40.13
N VAL A 29 20.49 -0.05 -39.03
CA VAL A 29 19.21 -0.75 -39.04
C VAL A 29 18.15 0.20 -39.60
N THR A 30 17.44 -0.23 -40.65
CA THR A 30 16.34 0.52 -41.28
C THR A 30 14.96 -0.02 -40.92
N GLY A 31 14.92 -1.19 -40.29
CA GLY A 31 13.67 -1.78 -39.84
C GLY A 31 13.88 -3.00 -38.97
N HIS A 32 12.86 -3.28 -38.18
CA HIS A 32 12.82 -4.41 -37.27
C HIS A 32 11.41 -5.00 -37.27
N HIS A 33 11.27 -6.32 -37.18
CA HIS A 33 10.00 -6.95 -36.86
C HIS A 33 10.14 -8.22 -36.04
N THR A 34 9.07 -8.61 -35.36
CA THR A 34 8.99 -9.83 -34.55
C THR A 34 7.99 -10.84 -35.13
N ASP A 35 8.09 -12.11 -34.72
CA ASP A 35 7.09 -13.14 -35.05
C ASP A 35 5.70 -12.79 -34.48
N SER A 36 5.67 -12.08 -33.36
CA SER A 36 4.46 -11.59 -32.66
C SER A 36 3.79 -10.37 -33.30
N GLY A 37 4.41 -9.77 -34.33
CA GLY A 37 3.79 -8.74 -35.16
C GLY A 37 4.19 -7.30 -34.86
N GLU A 38 5.12 -7.05 -33.94
CA GLU A 38 5.74 -5.73 -33.81
C GLU A 38 6.53 -5.44 -35.08
N GLN A 39 6.40 -4.24 -35.63
CA GLN A 39 7.21 -3.82 -36.78
C GLN A 39 7.55 -2.34 -36.63
N TYR A 40 8.81 -2.03 -36.92
CA TYR A 40 9.35 -0.69 -36.88
C TYR A 40 10.12 -0.39 -38.16
N ARG A 41 9.97 0.83 -38.65
CA ARG A 41 10.74 1.43 -39.74
C ARG A 41 11.57 2.56 -39.16
N LEU A 42 12.86 2.58 -39.48
CA LEU A 42 13.81 3.57 -39.01
C LEU A 42 14.26 4.41 -40.21
N ASP A 43 13.79 5.67 -40.25
CA ASP A 43 14.12 6.65 -41.27
C ASP A 43 15.29 7.52 -40.77
N TRP A 44 16.49 7.26 -41.28
CA TRP A 44 17.70 8.02 -40.96
C TRP A 44 17.85 9.22 -41.92
N ASN A 45 18.06 10.41 -41.35
CA ASN A 45 18.50 11.59 -42.09
C ASN A 45 19.81 12.11 -41.48
N LEU A 46 20.94 11.64 -42.02
CA LEU A 46 22.27 11.99 -41.47
C LEU A 46 22.67 13.44 -41.76
N ALA A 47 22.13 14.07 -42.81
CA ALA A 47 22.39 15.48 -43.11
C ALA A 47 21.77 16.41 -42.05
N GLU A 48 20.59 16.04 -41.54
CA GLU A 48 19.91 16.75 -40.44
C GLU A 48 20.24 16.17 -39.05
N ARG A 49 21.09 15.14 -38.98
CA ARG A 49 21.39 14.39 -37.75
C ARG A 49 20.13 13.97 -36.99
N SER A 50 19.22 13.30 -37.70
CA SER A 50 17.96 12.84 -37.13
C SER A 50 17.59 11.40 -37.49
N LEU A 51 16.80 10.78 -36.62
CA LEU A 51 16.23 9.45 -36.78
C LEU A 51 14.76 9.53 -36.40
N CYS A 52 13.88 9.14 -37.31
CA CYS A 52 12.47 8.90 -37.00
C CYS A 52 12.19 7.39 -37.01
N VAL A 53 11.53 6.90 -35.96
CA VAL A 53 11.12 5.51 -35.82
C VAL A 53 9.60 5.46 -35.90
N THR A 54 9.08 4.82 -36.95
CA THR A 54 7.64 4.62 -37.15
C THR A 54 7.29 3.16 -36.91
N ASP A 55 6.30 2.91 -36.07
CA ASP A 55 5.80 1.56 -35.85
C ASP A 55 4.65 1.19 -36.81
N SER A 56 4.20 -0.08 -36.82
CA SER A 56 3.09 -0.54 -37.65
C SER A 56 1.72 0.04 -37.29
N LEU A 57 1.58 0.73 -36.16
CA LEU A 57 0.39 1.52 -35.82
C LEU A 57 0.45 2.94 -36.41
N GLY A 58 1.54 3.29 -37.12
CA GLY A 58 1.76 4.60 -37.71
C GLY A 58 2.28 5.65 -36.72
N ARG A 59 2.67 5.23 -35.52
CA ARG A 59 3.15 6.12 -34.45
C ARG A 59 4.62 6.42 -34.71
N THR A 60 4.99 7.69 -34.69
CA THR A 60 6.34 8.11 -35.07
C THR A 60 6.98 8.95 -33.99
N ARG A 61 8.09 8.48 -33.43
CA ARG A 61 8.99 9.29 -32.61
C ARG A 61 10.23 9.69 -33.40
N CYS A 62 10.82 10.83 -33.07
CA CYS A 62 12.04 11.30 -33.71
C CYS A 62 13.06 11.79 -32.68
N HIS A 63 14.33 11.60 -33.00
CA HIS A 63 15.47 12.05 -32.21
C HIS A 63 16.39 12.89 -33.10
N TRP A 64 16.94 13.97 -32.54
CA TRP A 64 17.97 14.79 -33.18
C TRP A 64 19.21 14.80 -32.31
N TRP A 65 20.39 14.87 -32.94
CA TRP A 65 21.67 14.93 -32.23
C TRP A 65 22.61 15.98 -32.84
N ASP A 66 23.63 16.36 -32.08
CA ASP A 66 24.69 17.27 -32.54
C ASP A 66 25.86 16.52 -33.22
N ALA A 67 26.92 17.24 -33.60
CA ALA A 67 28.11 16.66 -34.24
C ALA A 67 28.85 15.62 -33.38
N GLN A 68 28.61 15.61 -32.07
CA GLN A 68 29.24 14.69 -31.13
C GLN A 68 28.34 13.48 -30.83
N GLY A 69 27.16 13.41 -31.45
CA GLY A 69 26.18 12.34 -31.23
C GLY A 69 25.38 12.51 -29.93
N LEU A 70 25.38 13.70 -29.31
CA LEU A 70 24.56 13.98 -28.13
C LEU A 70 23.16 14.37 -28.58
N VAL A 71 22.13 13.76 -27.97
CA VAL A 71 20.72 14.03 -28.32
C VAL A 71 20.34 15.45 -27.92
N THR A 72 19.95 16.29 -28.87
CA THR A 72 19.58 17.70 -28.66
C THR A 72 18.07 17.91 -28.62
N ALA A 73 17.30 17.02 -29.23
CA ALA A 73 15.85 17.04 -29.18
C ALA A 73 15.25 15.65 -29.32
N TYR A 74 14.08 15.48 -28.72
CA TYR A 74 13.25 14.29 -28.80
C TYR A 74 11.80 14.71 -29.04
N ARG A 75 11.18 14.13 -30.07
CA ARG A 75 9.76 14.25 -30.32
C ARG A 75 9.10 12.89 -30.15
N ASP A 76 8.15 12.80 -29.24
CA ASP A 76 7.41 11.57 -28.99
C ASP A 76 6.36 11.30 -30.08
N GLU A 77 5.68 10.17 -29.95
CA GLU A 77 4.64 9.70 -30.87
C GLU A 77 3.39 10.61 -30.89
N ALA A 78 3.21 11.48 -29.89
CA ALA A 78 2.16 12.50 -29.83
C ALA A 78 2.61 13.86 -30.39
N GLY A 79 3.85 13.97 -30.88
CA GLY A 79 4.41 15.21 -31.42
C GLY A 79 4.94 16.17 -30.35
N GLN A 80 5.01 15.74 -29.09
CA GLN A 80 5.48 16.53 -27.96
C GLN A 80 7.00 16.62 -27.99
N MET A 81 7.56 17.80 -27.75
CA MET A 81 8.98 18.07 -27.94
C MET A 81 9.69 18.26 -26.60
N THR A 82 10.77 17.52 -26.37
CA THR A 82 11.75 17.77 -25.29
C THR A 82 13.07 18.16 -25.93
N THR A 83 13.74 19.18 -25.38
CA THR A 83 15.04 19.67 -25.89
C THR A 83 16.11 19.63 -24.82
N PHE A 84 17.35 19.44 -25.23
CA PHE A 84 18.51 19.28 -24.38
C PHE A 84 19.60 20.24 -24.84
N ARG A 85 20.33 20.83 -23.89
CA ARG A 85 21.50 21.68 -24.14
C ARG A 85 22.71 21.05 -23.50
N TRP A 86 23.79 20.92 -24.26
CA TRP A 86 25.04 20.31 -23.82
C TRP A 86 26.16 21.35 -23.78
N SER A 87 27.20 21.09 -23.00
CA SER A 87 28.46 21.84 -23.07
C SER A 87 29.27 21.39 -24.28
N ASP A 88 29.94 22.32 -24.96
CA ASP A 88 30.66 22.03 -26.19
C ASP A 88 31.84 21.06 -26.00
N GLU A 89 32.67 21.22 -24.97
CA GLU A 89 33.89 20.41 -24.80
C GLU A 89 33.66 19.17 -23.91
N GLU A 90 33.00 19.36 -22.76
CA GLU A 90 32.91 18.33 -21.70
C GLU A 90 31.71 17.37 -21.85
N ARG A 91 30.84 17.59 -22.86
CA ARG A 91 29.65 16.77 -23.12
C ARG A 91 28.69 16.62 -21.93
N LEU A 92 28.64 17.64 -21.06
CA LEU A 92 27.78 17.71 -19.88
C LEU A 92 26.41 18.31 -20.24
N LEU A 93 25.33 17.77 -19.69
CA LEU A 93 23.97 18.26 -19.93
C LEU A 93 23.73 19.56 -19.14
N LEU A 94 23.70 20.71 -19.79
CA LEU A 94 23.52 22.02 -19.15
C LEU A 94 22.05 22.37 -18.86
N GLY A 95 21.11 21.73 -19.56
CA GLY A 95 19.70 21.92 -19.28
C GLY A 95 18.77 21.14 -20.20
N MET A 96 17.53 20.99 -19.74
CA MET A 96 16.45 20.32 -20.47
C MET A 96 15.22 21.22 -20.47
N THR A 97 14.49 21.29 -21.58
CA THR A 97 13.15 21.87 -21.63
C THR A 97 12.16 20.79 -22.01
N ASP A 98 11.22 20.50 -21.12
CA ASP A 98 10.18 19.50 -21.33
C ASP A 98 9.07 19.96 -22.29
N ALA A 99 8.15 19.06 -22.62
CA ALA A 99 7.06 19.32 -23.55
C ALA A 99 6.04 20.39 -23.13
N GLN A 100 6.00 20.77 -21.85
CA GLN A 100 5.17 21.86 -21.34
C GLN A 100 5.97 23.15 -21.11
N GLY A 101 7.25 23.16 -21.48
CA GLY A 101 8.15 24.31 -21.32
C GLY A 101 8.79 24.41 -19.94
N GLY A 102 8.64 23.39 -19.08
CA GLY A 102 9.36 23.29 -17.82
C GLY A 102 10.85 23.17 -18.08
N LYS A 103 11.67 23.97 -17.38
CA LYS A 103 13.10 24.09 -17.64
C LYS A 103 13.92 23.57 -16.47
N TRP A 104 14.80 22.65 -16.78
CA TRP A 104 15.84 22.18 -15.89
C TRP A 104 17.17 22.84 -16.27
N ARG A 105 17.95 23.24 -15.26
CA ARG A 105 19.32 23.71 -15.45
C ARG A 105 20.25 22.99 -14.50
N TYR A 106 21.38 22.54 -15.03
CA TYR A 106 22.38 21.77 -14.29
C TYR A 106 23.69 22.57 -14.26
N VAL A 107 24.36 22.56 -13.12
CA VAL A 107 25.64 23.27 -12.91
C VAL A 107 26.69 22.26 -12.49
N TYR A 108 27.87 22.35 -13.09
CA TYR A 108 28.96 21.42 -12.83
C TYR A 108 30.20 22.14 -12.30
N ASP A 109 30.99 21.46 -11.48
CA ASP A 109 32.33 21.91 -11.15
C ASP A 109 33.32 21.67 -12.31
N ARG A 110 34.60 22.04 -12.12
CA ARG A 110 35.65 21.87 -13.14
C ARG A 110 36.02 20.41 -13.41
N LEU A 111 35.60 19.47 -12.56
CA LEU A 111 35.83 18.04 -12.71
C LEU A 111 34.62 17.33 -13.33
N GLY A 112 33.55 18.08 -13.64
CA GLY A 112 32.34 17.56 -14.27
C GLY A 112 31.33 16.98 -13.29
N HIS A 113 31.44 17.24 -11.98
CA HIS A 113 30.44 16.80 -11.01
C HIS A 113 29.23 17.74 -10.97
N LEU A 114 28.02 17.18 -10.88
CA LEU A 114 26.79 17.95 -10.77
C LEU A 114 26.70 18.62 -9.39
N THR A 115 26.83 19.94 -9.35
CA THR A 115 26.83 20.75 -8.11
C THR A 115 25.49 21.42 -7.83
N GLU A 116 24.69 21.71 -8.85
CA GLU A 116 23.34 22.26 -8.67
C GLU A 116 22.37 21.69 -9.70
N THR A 117 21.16 21.40 -9.23
CA THR A 117 20.00 21.10 -10.08
C THR A 117 18.93 22.15 -9.83
N HIS A 118 18.55 22.86 -10.89
CA HIS A 118 17.45 23.83 -10.88
C HIS A 118 16.26 23.20 -11.58
N ASP A 119 15.15 23.09 -10.88
CA ASP A 119 13.92 22.50 -11.42
C ASP A 119 13.02 23.55 -12.13
N PRO A 120 11.92 23.14 -12.79
CA PRO A 120 11.00 24.05 -13.47
C PRO A 120 10.30 25.07 -12.56
N LEU A 121 10.29 24.85 -11.24
CA LEU A 121 9.76 25.79 -10.25
C LEU A 121 10.83 26.78 -9.76
N GLY A 122 12.07 26.65 -10.22
CA GLY A 122 13.22 27.46 -9.80
C GLY A 122 13.81 27.03 -8.45
N ARG A 123 13.43 25.85 -7.95
CA ARG A 123 14.02 25.27 -6.74
C ARG A 123 15.41 24.74 -7.05
N VAL A 124 16.28 24.73 -6.04
CA VAL A 124 17.69 24.39 -6.20
C VAL A 124 18.07 23.31 -5.20
N GLU A 125 18.54 22.18 -5.72
CA GLU A 125 19.28 21.18 -4.94
C GLU A 125 20.77 21.38 -5.19
N GLN A 126 21.59 21.23 -4.15
CA GLN A 126 23.02 21.47 -4.22
C GLN A 126 23.83 20.30 -3.68
N THR A 127 24.96 20.01 -4.33
CA THR A 127 25.93 19.00 -3.88
C THR A 127 27.34 19.59 -3.91
N GLN A 128 28.03 19.46 -2.78
CA GLN A 128 29.46 19.72 -2.68
C GLN A 128 30.19 18.38 -2.73
N TRP A 129 31.23 18.28 -3.56
CA TRP A 129 31.94 17.03 -3.82
C TRP A 129 33.31 17.01 -3.16
N HIS A 130 33.68 15.86 -2.62
CA HIS A 130 35.00 15.62 -2.05
C HIS A 130 36.06 15.72 -3.16
N PRO A 131 37.10 16.56 -3.00
CA PRO A 131 38.03 16.92 -4.09
C PRO A 131 38.88 15.75 -4.59
N VAL A 132 39.03 14.69 -3.79
CA VAL A 132 39.84 13.50 -4.12
C VAL A 132 38.98 12.27 -4.41
N TRP A 133 37.84 12.13 -3.75
CA TRP A 133 37.05 10.89 -3.80
C TRP A 133 35.92 10.97 -4.80
N HIS A 134 35.58 12.18 -5.27
CA HIS A 134 34.46 12.39 -6.19
C HIS A 134 33.13 11.84 -5.61
N GLN A 135 32.99 11.93 -4.28
CA GLN A 135 31.82 11.53 -3.50
C GLN A 135 31.20 12.78 -2.84
N PRO A 136 29.89 12.83 -2.56
CA PRO A 136 29.26 14.00 -1.94
C PRO A 136 29.79 14.27 -0.52
N GLU A 137 30.29 15.46 -0.20
CA GLU A 137 30.58 15.89 1.19
C GLU A 137 29.37 16.53 1.86
N THR A 138 28.54 17.23 1.08
CA THR A 138 27.32 17.87 1.57
C THR A 138 26.28 17.87 0.46
N GLU A 139 25.06 17.49 0.80
CA GLU A 139 23.89 17.61 -0.06
C GLU A 139 22.87 18.51 0.64
N VAL A 140 22.28 19.43 -0.10
CA VAL A 140 21.25 20.36 0.40
C VAL A 140 20.04 20.23 -0.51
N ASP A 141 18.90 19.86 0.06
CA ASP A 141 17.65 19.80 -0.69
C ASP A 141 17.10 21.21 -0.99
N ALA A 142 16.05 21.25 -1.81
CA ALA A 142 15.37 22.49 -2.17
C ALA A 142 14.72 23.25 -0.99
N ALA A 143 14.49 22.60 0.15
CA ALA A 143 14.01 23.24 1.38
C ALA A 143 15.14 23.72 2.30
N GLY A 144 16.40 23.46 1.95
CA GLY A 144 17.58 23.84 2.73
C GLY A 144 17.97 22.82 3.81
N ALA A 145 17.35 21.63 3.83
CA ALA A 145 17.79 20.54 4.69
C ALA A 145 19.12 19.98 4.17
N ALA A 146 20.09 19.79 5.06
CA ALA A 146 21.45 19.45 4.67
C ALA A 146 21.92 18.13 5.27
N TRP A 147 22.42 17.23 4.43
CA TRP A 147 23.14 16.03 4.81
C TRP A 147 24.63 16.26 4.64
N ARG A 148 25.43 15.77 5.58
CA ARG A 148 26.90 15.81 5.49
C ARG A 148 27.48 14.42 5.56
N TYR A 149 28.53 14.19 4.80
CA TYR A 149 29.17 12.90 4.63
C TYR A 149 30.66 13.05 4.95
N GLU A 150 31.15 12.19 5.84
CA GLU A 150 32.56 12.14 6.23
C GLU A 150 33.18 10.86 5.67
N TYR A 151 34.37 10.95 5.07
CA TYR A 151 35.07 9.81 4.46
C TYR A 151 36.41 9.54 5.14
N ASP A 152 36.83 8.28 5.15
CA ASP A 152 38.18 7.89 5.57
C ASP A 152 39.24 8.14 4.48
N GLU A 153 40.51 7.87 4.80
CA GLU A 153 41.65 8.02 3.88
C GLU A 153 41.62 7.06 2.67
N ARG A 154 40.66 6.13 2.62
CA ARG A 154 40.45 5.20 1.50
C ARG A 154 39.18 5.54 0.70
N GLY A 155 38.46 6.59 1.08
CA GLY A 155 37.21 7.01 0.45
C GLY A 155 35.97 6.23 0.93
N ASN A 156 36.06 5.45 2.01
CA ASN A 156 34.89 4.80 2.60
C ASN A 156 34.09 5.82 3.43
N LEU A 157 32.75 5.75 3.37
CA LEU A 157 31.85 6.65 4.10
C LEU A 157 31.91 6.40 5.61
N GLN A 158 32.68 7.18 6.36
CA GLN A 158 32.83 7.05 7.80
C GLN A 158 31.59 7.50 8.59
N ALA A 159 30.90 8.56 8.16
CA ALA A 159 29.69 9.03 8.84
C ALA A 159 28.73 9.78 7.93
N VAL A 160 27.44 9.74 8.29
CA VAL A 160 26.37 10.57 7.74
C VAL A 160 25.79 11.41 8.87
N ILE A 161 25.63 12.71 8.65
CA ILE A 161 24.99 13.65 9.56
C ILE A 161 23.74 14.18 8.86
N ASP A 162 22.57 13.96 9.46
CA ASP A 162 21.29 14.36 8.89
C ASP A 162 20.96 15.86 9.14
N PRO A 163 19.85 16.38 8.60
CA PRO A 163 19.43 17.78 8.79
C PRO A 163 19.05 18.16 10.22
N LEU A 164 18.94 17.19 11.13
CA LEU A 164 18.75 17.39 12.58
C LEU A 164 20.08 17.22 13.35
N HIS A 165 21.20 17.13 12.64
CA HIS A 165 22.54 16.90 13.15
C HIS A 165 22.74 15.55 13.86
N GLN A 166 21.90 14.57 13.54
CA GLN A 166 22.04 13.21 14.04
C GLN A 166 23.08 12.46 13.22
N ARG A 167 24.03 11.82 13.90
CA ARG A 167 25.21 11.22 13.27
C ARG A 167 25.14 9.70 13.29
N THR A 168 25.18 9.09 12.12
CA THR A 168 25.35 7.63 11.93
C THR A 168 26.79 7.35 11.47
N VAL A 169 27.44 6.36 12.06
CA VAL A 169 28.87 6.05 11.81
C VAL A 169 29.00 4.65 11.24
N TYR A 170 29.91 4.47 10.27
CA TYR A 170 30.19 3.19 9.64
C TYR A 170 31.64 2.77 9.88
N GLY A 171 31.82 1.50 10.21
CA GLY A 171 33.13 0.86 10.31
C GLY A 171 33.32 -0.15 9.19
N TYR A 172 34.53 -0.20 8.64
CA TYR A 172 34.87 -1.02 7.48
C TYR A 172 35.98 -2.03 7.79
N ASP A 173 35.98 -3.13 7.05
CA ASP A 173 37.11 -4.06 7.03
C ASP A 173 38.21 -3.61 6.03
N ARG A 174 39.26 -4.43 5.90
CA ARG A 174 40.35 -4.19 4.94
C ARG A 174 39.91 -4.24 3.47
N HIS A 175 38.76 -4.81 3.16
CA HIS A 175 38.21 -4.92 1.81
C HIS A 175 37.22 -3.79 1.49
N GLY A 176 36.97 -2.85 2.41
CA GLY A 176 36.02 -1.75 2.23
C GLY A 176 34.57 -2.17 2.44
N GLN A 177 34.33 -3.31 3.11
CA GLN A 177 32.99 -3.80 3.42
C GLN A 177 32.56 -3.27 4.79
N VAL A 178 31.30 -2.80 4.90
CA VAL A 178 30.75 -2.30 6.16
C VAL A 178 30.64 -3.47 7.14
N VAL A 179 31.29 -3.38 8.30
CA VAL A 179 31.22 -4.40 9.36
C VAL A 179 30.54 -3.92 10.63
N ARG A 180 30.38 -2.60 10.78
CA ARG A 180 29.70 -1.97 11.92
C ARG A 180 28.93 -0.74 11.48
N ILE A 181 27.72 -0.56 12.00
CA ILE A 181 26.92 0.66 11.84
C ILE A 181 26.50 1.11 13.23
N THR A 182 26.88 2.32 13.63
CA THR A 182 26.50 2.93 14.91
C THR A 182 25.48 4.03 14.64
N ASP A 183 24.26 3.87 15.14
CA ASP A 183 23.20 4.87 15.01
C ASP A 183 23.44 6.11 15.89
N ALA A 184 22.60 7.14 15.75
CA ALA A 184 22.71 8.39 16.49
C ALA A 184 22.53 8.27 18.02
N ARG A 185 21.98 7.16 18.54
CA ARG A 185 21.96 6.85 19.98
C ARG A 185 23.21 6.11 20.45
N GLY A 186 24.08 5.69 19.54
CA GLY A 186 25.21 4.82 19.84
C GLY A 186 24.90 3.32 19.74
N GLY A 187 23.72 2.94 19.21
CA GLY A 187 23.36 1.54 19.00
C GLY A 187 24.14 0.92 17.83
N ASP A 188 24.79 -0.23 18.05
CA ASP A 188 25.63 -0.88 17.05
C ASP A 188 24.91 -2.03 16.33
N LYS A 189 25.08 -2.11 15.02
CA LYS A 189 24.75 -3.28 14.19
C LYS A 189 26.04 -3.82 13.58
N TYR A 190 26.14 -5.13 13.40
CA TYR A 190 27.32 -5.79 12.84
C TYR A 190 26.98 -6.61 11.60
N LEU A 191 27.86 -6.57 10.62
CA LEU A 191 27.75 -7.31 9.36
C LEU A 191 29.03 -8.14 9.17
N GLN A 192 28.87 -9.35 8.67
CA GLN A 192 29.98 -10.26 8.36
C GLN A 192 29.82 -10.77 6.93
N TRP A 193 30.91 -10.80 6.19
CA TRP A 193 30.94 -11.12 4.76
C TRP A 193 31.85 -12.31 4.48
N ASN A 194 31.56 -13.07 3.42
CA ASN A 194 32.48 -14.07 2.89
C ASN A 194 33.53 -13.45 1.95
N GLU A 195 34.43 -14.28 1.41
CA GLU A 195 35.47 -13.83 0.47
C GLU A 195 34.92 -13.30 -0.86
N ASP A 196 33.72 -13.74 -1.25
CA ASP A 196 33.01 -13.28 -2.45
C ASP A 196 32.20 -11.99 -2.22
N GLY A 197 32.29 -11.37 -1.03
CA GLY A 197 31.57 -10.15 -0.69
C GLY A 197 30.07 -10.34 -0.41
N GLN A 198 29.64 -11.56 -0.10
CA GLN A 198 28.26 -11.91 0.23
C GLN A 198 28.05 -11.89 1.75
N LEU A 199 26.90 -11.35 2.18
CA LEU A 199 26.58 -11.23 3.61
C LEU A 199 26.37 -12.61 4.23
N MET A 200 27.19 -12.99 5.21
CA MET A 200 27.07 -14.23 5.96
C MET A 200 26.27 -14.09 7.26
N ARG A 201 26.38 -12.93 7.91
CA ARG A 201 25.72 -12.68 9.21
C ARG A 201 25.39 -11.21 9.40
N HIS A 202 24.25 -10.95 10.00
CA HIS A 202 23.81 -9.66 10.50
C HIS A 202 23.48 -9.82 11.98
N THR A 203 24.03 -8.96 12.81
CA THR A 203 23.69 -8.85 14.24
C THR A 203 23.10 -7.46 14.47
N ASP A 204 21.85 -7.39 14.92
CA ASP A 204 21.23 -6.11 15.23
C ASP A 204 21.70 -5.53 16.58
N CYS A 205 21.19 -4.35 16.90
CA CYS A 205 21.49 -3.62 18.13
C CYS A 205 21.04 -4.31 19.43
N SER A 206 20.20 -5.34 19.34
CA SER A 206 19.81 -6.18 20.49
C SER A 206 20.64 -7.46 20.58
N GLY A 207 21.57 -7.69 19.65
CA GLY A 207 22.40 -8.88 19.58
C GLY A 207 21.76 -10.07 18.87
N SER A 208 20.56 -9.91 18.30
CA SER A 208 19.89 -10.97 17.55
C SER A 208 20.53 -11.16 16.18
N GLN A 209 20.62 -12.41 15.70
CA GLN A 209 21.45 -12.77 14.55
C GLN A 209 20.68 -13.46 13.44
N THR A 210 20.86 -12.99 12.21
CA THR A 210 20.43 -13.70 11.00
C THR A 210 21.67 -14.13 10.22
N ALA A 211 21.67 -15.36 9.71
CA ALA A 211 22.77 -15.93 8.93
C ALA A 211 22.30 -16.40 7.54
N TRP A 212 23.15 -16.18 6.54
CA TRP A 212 22.93 -16.62 5.16
C TRP A 212 24.04 -17.57 4.75
N PHE A 213 23.67 -18.58 3.96
CA PHE A 213 24.56 -19.60 3.44
C PHE A 213 24.36 -19.70 1.93
N TYR A 214 25.46 -19.80 1.20
CA TYR A 214 25.48 -19.84 -0.25
C TYR A 214 26.09 -21.15 -0.74
N ASP A 215 25.62 -21.63 -1.90
CA ASP A 215 26.21 -22.79 -2.57
C ASP A 215 27.52 -22.43 -3.30
N GLU A 216 28.20 -23.43 -3.87
CA GLU A 216 29.45 -23.25 -4.63
C GLU A 216 29.29 -22.36 -5.88
N ARG A 217 28.06 -22.10 -6.31
CA ARG A 217 27.73 -21.20 -7.43
C ARG A 217 27.28 -19.83 -6.94
N THR A 218 27.55 -19.49 -5.67
CA THR A 218 27.24 -18.21 -5.01
C THR A 218 25.73 -17.92 -4.89
N ARG A 219 24.87 -18.93 -4.98
CA ARG A 219 23.40 -18.79 -4.86
C ARG A 219 22.97 -19.03 -3.42
N LEU A 220 21.96 -18.31 -2.95
CA LEU A 220 21.45 -18.45 -1.58
C LEU A 220 20.87 -19.85 -1.35
N GLU A 221 21.51 -20.66 -0.50
CA GLU A 221 21.06 -22.03 -0.20
C GLU A 221 20.16 -22.06 1.04
N ARG A 222 20.47 -21.24 2.06
CA ARG A 222 19.76 -21.24 3.34
C ARG A 222 19.84 -19.87 4.01
N VAL A 223 18.74 -19.48 4.65
CA VAL A 223 18.69 -18.40 5.63
C VAL A 223 18.29 -18.99 6.97
N THR A 224 19.02 -18.64 8.03
CA THR A 224 18.68 -18.97 9.41
C THR A 224 18.42 -17.69 10.19
N ASP A 225 17.22 -17.54 10.72
CA ASP A 225 16.81 -16.37 11.49
C ASP A 225 17.30 -16.41 12.95
N ALA A 226 17.04 -15.35 13.71
CA ALA A 226 17.48 -15.22 15.11
C ALA A 226 16.80 -16.19 16.09
N GLU A 227 15.70 -16.83 15.69
CA GLU A 227 15.03 -17.91 16.43
C GLU A 227 15.51 -19.30 15.96
N SER A 228 16.59 -19.35 15.18
CA SER A 228 17.18 -20.57 14.60
C SER A 228 16.24 -21.32 13.64
N ASN A 229 15.23 -20.64 13.07
CA ASN A 229 14.40 -21.21 12.02
C ASN A 229 15.10 -21.05 10.67
N SER A 230 15.05 -22.10 9.84
CA SER A 230 15.78 -22.14 8.58
C SER A 230 14.88 -22.33 7.38
N THR A 231 15.00 -21.44 6.40
CA THR A 231 14.39 -21.59 5.06
C THR A 231 15.48 -21.96 4.06
N ARG A 232 15.22 -22.96 3.22
CA ARG A 232 16.17 -23.49 2.23
C ARG A 232 15.67 -23.31 0.81
N TYR A 233 16.58 -23.11 -0.12
CA TYR A 233 16.30 -22.81 -1.53
C TYR A 233 17.04 -23.81 -2.43
N SER A 234 16.34 -24.37 -3.41
CA SER A 234 16.90 -25.33 -4.36
C SER A 234 16.76 -24.81 -5.78
N TYR A 235 17.78 -25.05 -6.62
CA TYR A 235 17.87 -24.52 -7.98
C TYR A 235 18.08 -25.63 -9.01
N ASP A 236 17.64 -25.40 -10.25
CA ASP A 236 18.02 -26.23 -11.39
C ASP A 236 19.47 -25.98 -11.84
N GLY A 237 19.92 -26.75 -12.84
CA GLY A 237 21.28 -26.62 -13.40
C GLY A 237 21.56 -25.28 -14.11
N ASN A 238 20.50 -24.57 -14.52
CA ASN A 238 20.55 -23.25 -15.16
C ASN A 238 20.49 -22.10 -14.14
N GLY A 239 20.27 -22.39 -12.85
CA GLY A 239 20.21 -21.38 -11.80
C GLY A 239 18.82 -20.89 -11.43
N HIS A 240 17.75 -21.49 -11.98
CA HIS A 240 16.39 -21.08 -11.64
C HIS A 240 15.91 -21.73 -10.34
N LEU A 241 15.20 -20.98 -9.51
CA LEU A 241 14.57 -21.50 -8.29
C LEU A 241 13.54 -22.58 -8.63
N THR A 242 13.62 -23.71 -7.95
CA THR A 242 12.73 -24.87 -8.15
C THR A 242 12.00 -25.31 -6.90
N GLU A 243 12.55 -25.02 -5.72
CA GLU A 243 11.93 -25.37 -4.45
C GLU A 243 12.31 -24.37 -3.35
N VAL A 244 11.35 -24.07 -2.48
CA VAL A 244 11.59 -23.41 -1.19
C VAL A 244 11.06 -24.31 -0.09
N MET A 245 11.90 -24.65 0.88
CA MET A 245 11.51 -25.43 2.06
C MET A 245 11.55 -24.54 3.29
N PHE A 246 10.41 -24.37 3.95
CA PHE A 246 10.28 -23.56 5.16
C PHE A 246 10.76 -24.30 6.41
N ALA A 247 10.90 -23.56 7.52
CA ALA A 247 11.41 -24.10 8.78
C ALA A 247 10.52 -25.16 9.44
N ASP A 248 9.24 -25.25 9.04
CA ASP A 248 8.30 -26.28 9.46
C ASP A 248 8.26 -27.51 8.53
N GLY A 249 9.10 -27.53 7.49
CA GLY A 249 9.21 -28.63 6.52
C GLY A 249 8.24 -28.55 5.33
N ARG A 250 7.34 -27.56 5.29
CA ARG A 250 6.49 -27.31 4.12
C ARG A 250 7.35 -26.90 2.92
N THR A 251 6.93 -27.30 1.73
CA THR A 251 7.67 -27.02 0.48
C THR A 251 6.80 -26.39 -0.58
N GLU A 252 7.33 -25.35 -1.23
CA GLU A 252 6.79 -24.82 -2.49
C GLU A 252 7.64 -25.30 -3.64
N ARG A 253 7.01 -25.57 -4.80
CA ARG A 253 7.73 -25.99 -6.00
C ARG A 253 7.43 -25.08 -7.18
N TYR A 254 8.49 -24.73 -7.89
CA TYR A 254 8.50 -23.83 -9.03
C TYR A 254 8.99 -24.59 -10.25
N GLN A 255 8.29 -24.45 -11.37
CA GLN A 255 8.72 -24.98 -12.65
C GLN A 255 8.84 -23.83 -13.64
N PRO A 256 10.08 -23.39 -13.94
CA PRO A 256 10.35 -22.42 -15.00
C PRO A 256 10.36 -23.09 -16.39
N ASP A 257 10.18 -22.28 -17.44
CA ASP A 257 10.53 -22.66 -18.81
C ASP A 257 12.03 -22.46 -19.09
N ALA A 258 12.46 -22.71 -20.34
CA ALA A 258 13.86 -22.57 -20.74
C ALA A 258 14.40 -21.13 -20.62
N ALA A 259 13.52 -20.13 -20.55
CA ALA A 259 13.87 -18.73 -20.35
C ALA A 259 13.80 -18.31 -18.86
N GLY A 260 13.61 -19.25 -17.93
CA GLY A 260 13.51 -18.98 -16.50
C GLY A 260 12.13 -18.47 -16.05
N ARG A 261 11.13 -18.44 -16.94
CA ARG A 261 9.80 -17.87 -16.64
C ARG A 261 8.91 -18.92 -16.02
N LEU A 262 8.21 -18.58 -14.93
CA LEU A 262 7.32 -19.52 -14.23
C LEU A 262 6.17 -20.01 -15.15
N VAL A 263 6.02 -21.33 -15.28
CA VAL A 263 4.92 -22.00 -16.02
C VAL A 263 4.07 -22.91 -15.13
N LYS A 264 4.58 -23.35 -13.98
CA LYS A 264 3.81 -24.06 -12.96
C LYS A 264 4.32 -23.73 -11.56
N TYR A 265 3.38 -23.50 -10.65
CA TYR A 265 3.61 -23.39 -9.21
C TYR A 265 2.84 -24.51 -8.51
N THR A 266 3.45 -25.09 -7.48
CA THR A 266 2.80 -26.06 -6.59
C THR A 266 2.97 -25.59 -5.15
N SER A 267 1.86 -25.26 -4.50
CA SER A 267 1.83 -24.85 -3.09
C SER A 267 2.17 -26.02 -2.15
N PRO A 268 2.38 -25.77 -0.84
CA PRO A 268 2.68 -26.84 0.11
C PRO A 268 1.55 -27.84 0.32
N ALA A 269 0.30 -27.49 -0.01
CA ALA A 269 -0.83 -28.43 0.00
C ALA A 269 -0.99 -29.19 -1.34
N GLY A 270 -0.05 -29.04 -2.28
CA GLY A 270 -0.09 -29.73 -3.58
C GLY A 270 -1.04 -29.10 -4.59
N GLN A 271 -1.66 -27.95 -4.29
CA GLN A 271 -2.45 -27.20 -5.27
C GLN A 271 -1.56 -26.60 -6.35
N ILE A 272 -2.06 -26.63 -7.58
CA ILE A 272 -1.26 -26.32 -8.77
C ILE A 272 -1.86 -25.14 -9.53
N THR A 273 -1.03 -24.15 -9.83
CA THR A 273 -1.36 -23.08 -10.78
C THR A 273 -0.48 -23.20 -12.02
N ARG A 274 -1.05 -22.97 -13.20
CA ARG A 274 -0.35 -23.03 -14.50
C ARG A 274 -0.47 -21.71 -15.26
N TRP A 275 0.61 -21.36 -15.96
CA TRP A 275 0.64 -20.23 -16.88
C TRP A 275 1.01 -20.72 -18.27
N GLN A 276 0.27 -20.23 -19.25
CA GLN A 276 0.58 -20.39 -20.66
C GLN A 276 0.97 -19.04 -21.21
N ARG A 277 2.11 -19.03 -21.93
CA ARG A 277 2.73 -17.81 -22.42
C ARG A 277 2.73 -17.78 -23.94
N ASP A 278 2.75 -16.59 -24.52
CA ASP A 278 3.01 -16.41 -25.96
C ASP A 278 4.51 -16.42 -26.27
N GLY A 279 4.87 -16.20 -27.55
CA GLY A 279 6.26 -16.16 -28.01
C GLY A 279 7.11 -15.13 -27.27
N GLN A 280 6.55 -13.94 -27.03
CA GLN A 280 7.14 -12.86 -26.23
C GLN A 280 7.18 -13.16 -24.71
N GLY A 281 6.63 -14.29 -24.26
CA GLY A 281 6.65 -14.68 -22.84
C GLY A 281 5.55 -14.08 -21.97
N ARG A 282 4.62 -13.33 -22.54
CA ARG A 282 3.49 -12.73 -21.81
C ARG A 282 2.48 -13.81 -21.48
N VAL A 283 1.85 -13.73 -20.30
CA VAL A 283 0.81 -14.71 -19.90
C VAL A 283 -0.42 -14.52 -20.77
N ARG A 284 -0.82 -15.53 -21.54
CA ARG A 284 -2.09 -15.54 -22.29
C ARG A 284 -3.22 -16.22 -21.52
N ARG A 285 -2.87 -17.18 -20.66
CA ARG A 285 -3.85 -17.91 -19.85
C ARG A 285 -3.24 -18.36 -18.54
N GLN A 286 -3.97 -18.13 -17.46
CA GLN A 286 -3.73 -18.72 -16.16
C GLN A 286 -4.78 -19.81 -15.90
N THR A 287 -4.38 -20.88 -15.25
CA THR A 287 -5.30 -21.94 -14.80
C THR A 287 -5.00 -22.27 -13.35
N ASP A 288 -5.98 -22.12 -12.49
CA ASP A 288 -5.85 -22.39 -11.05
C ASP A 288 -5.98 -23.88 -10.72
N ALA A 289 -5.93 -24.21 -9.42
CA ALA A 289 -6.01 -25.59 -8.94
C ALA A 289 -7.35 -26.29 -9.18
N THR A 290 -8.42 -25.52 -9.46
CA THR A 290 -9.76 -26.03 -9.81
C THR A 290 -9.99 -26.15 -11.31
N GLY A 291 -9.04 -25.69 -12.14
CA GLY A 291 -9.18 -25.65 -13.59
C GLY A 291 -9.90 -24.40 -14.12
N ARG A 292 -10.23 -23.42 -13.27
CA ARG A 292 -10.77 -22.13 -13.69
C ARG A 292 -9.71 -21.34 -14.44
N ARG A 293 -10.14 -20.49 -15.37
CA ARG A 293 -9.26 -19.85 -16.35
C ARG A 293 -9.45 -18.35 -16.40
N THR A 294 -8.35 -17.63 -16.29
CA THR A 294 -8.26 -16.21 -16.63
C THR A 294 -7.51 -16.10 -17.96
N ALA A 295 -8.00 -15.29 -18.89
CA ALA A 295 -7.38 -15.10 -20.20
C ALA A 295 -6.99 -13.65 -20.43
N TYR A 296 -5.85 -13.46 -21.09
CA TYR A 296 -5.23 -12.16 -21.35
C TYR A 296 -4.97 -12.06 -22.85
N GLU A 297 -5.48 -11.00 -23.46
CA GLU A 297 -5.25 -10.68 -24.86
C GLU A 297 -4.45 -9.39 -24.97
N TYR A 298 -3.43 -9.41 -25.81
CA TYR A 298 -2.56 -8.29 -26.06
C TYR A 298 -2.63 -7.92 -27.53
N ASP A 299 -2.41 -6.64 -27.83
CA ASP A 299 -2.04 -6.26 -29.19
C ASP A 299 -0.59 -6.64 -29.51
N ALA A 300 -0.16 -6.32 -30.74
CA ALA A 300 1.19 -6.59 -31.21
C ALA A 300 2.27 -5.95 -30.32
N TYR A 301 1.96 -4.85 -29.63
CA TYR A 301 2.92 -4.02 -28.88
C TYR A 301 2.93 -4.28 -27.37
N GLY A 302 2.35 -5.40 -26.90
CA GLY A 302 2.40 -5.73 -25.47
C GLY A 302 1.24 -5.21 -24.64
N ARG A 303 0.30 -4.45 -25.22
CA ARG A 303 -0.74 -3.78 -24.43
C ARG A 303 -1.92 -4.70 -24.22
N LEU A 304 -2.32 -4.88 -22.96
CA LEU A 304 -3.47 -5.71 -22.59
C LEU A 304 -4.75 -5.08 -23.14
N THR A 305 -5.40 -5.68 -24.13
CA THR A 305 -6.66 -5.17 -24.71
C THR A 305 -7.88 -5.76 -24.04
N THR A 306 -7.78 -7.02 -23.60
CA THR A 306 -8.88 -7.77 -22.98
C THR A 306 -8.38 -8.60 -21.81
N LEU A 307 -9.05 -8.49 -20.66
CA LEU A 307 -8.90 -9.41 -19.53
C LEU A 307 -10.22 -10.13 -19.33
N THR A 308 -10.24 -11.44 -19.55
CA THR A 308 -11.43 -12.28 -19.36
C THR A 308 -11.32 -13.05 -18.05
N ASN A 309 -12.28 -12.84 -17.16
CA ASN A 309 -12.36 -13.51 -15.85
C ASN A 309 -12.81 -14.97 -15.99
N GLU A 310 -12.90 -15.67 -14.86
CA GLU A 310 -13.22 -17.09 -14.77
C GLU A 310 -14.67 -17.41 -15.15
N ASN A 311 -15.55 -16.41 -15.17
CA ASN A 311 -16.93 -16.51 -15.66
C ASN A 311 -17.04 -16.27 -17.18
N GLY A 312 -15.95 -15.89 -17.86
CA GLY A 312 -15.96 -15.55 -19.29
C GLY A 312 -16.35 -14.09 -19.59
N GLU A 313 -16.39 -13.24 -18.57
CA GLU A 313 -16.71 -11.81 -18.71
C GLU A 313 -15.44 -10.99 -18.89
N SER A 314 -15.49 -9.91 -19.67
CA SER A 314 -14.29 -9.20 -20.11
C SER A 314 -14.23 -7.76 -19.65
N TYR A 315 -13.08 -7.38 -19.09
CA TYR A 315 -12.63 -5.99 -19.02
C TYR A 315 -11.93 -5.63 -20.33
N ARG A 316 -12.15 -4.41 -20.82
CA ARG A 316 -11.53 -3.92 -22.06
C ARG A 316 -10.74 -2.64 -21.79
N PHE A 317 -9.61 -2.51 -22.47
CA PHE A 317 -8.71 -1.36 -22.31
C PHE A 317 -8.45 -0.71 -23.67
N ARG A 318 -8.39 0.62 -23.67
CA ARG A 318 -7.99 1.44 -24.82
C ARG A 318 -6.78 2.27 -24.46
N TYR A 319 -5.97 2.54 -25.48
CA TYR A 319 -4.69 3.21 -25.34
C TYR A 319 -4.58 4.37 -26.33
N ASP A 320 -3.87 5.43 -25.94
CA ASP A 320 -3.48 6.47 -26.88
C ASP A 320 -2.18 6.13 -27.63
N VAL A 321 -1.67 7.11 -28.39
CA VAL A 321 -0.46 6.99 -29.20
C VAL A 321 0.81 6.81 -28.36
N LEU A 322 0.78 7.15 -27.06
CA LEU A 322 1.89 7.01 -26.12
C LEU A 322 1.73 5.77 -25.22
N ASP A 323 0.87 4.82 -25.61
CA ASP A 323 0.60 3.59 -24.87
C ASP A 323 0.00 3.79 -23.47
N ARG A 324 -0.64 4.94 -23.23
CA ARG A 324 -1.31 5.24 -21.96
C ARG A 324 -2.76 4.79 -22.01
N VAL A 325 -3.26 4.17 -20.93
CA VAL A 325 -4.66 3.75 -20.84
C VAL A 325 -5.57 4.97 -20.87
N THR A 326 -6.37 5.12 -21.92
CA THR A 326 -7.36 6.21 -22.03
C THR A 326 -8.73 5.80 -21.54
N GLU A 327 -9.05 4.50 -21.55
CA GLU A 327 -10.34 3.98 -21.10
C GLU A 327 -10.21 2.54 -20.61
N GLN A 328 -10.82 2.27 -19.47
CA GLN A 328 -11.17 0.93 -19.01
C GLN A 328 -12.70 0.79 -19.07
N THR A 329 -13.18 -0.33 -19.61
CA THR A 329 -14.59 -0.71 -19.59
C THR A 329 -14.75 -1.99 -18.78
N ASP A 330 -15.57 -1.95 -17.75
CA ASP A 330 -15.89 -3.11 -16.92
C ASP A 330 -16.91 -4.02 -17.64
N PRO A 331 -17.05 -5.30 -17.22
CA PRO A 331 -18.00 -6.22 -17.81
C PRO A 331 -19.45 -5.71 -17.90
N GLY A 332 -19.88 -4.91 -16.92
CA GLY A 332 -21.23 -4.32 -16.87
C GLY A 332 -21.45 -3.12 -17.81
N GLY A 333 -20.39 -2.59 -18.42
CA GLY A 333 -20.43 -1.45 -19.33
C GLY A 333 -20.12 -0.10 -18.69
N SER A 334 -19.93 -0.02 -17.37
CA SER A 334 -19.34 1.16 -16.73
C SER A 334 -17.93 1.39 -17.27
N ARG A 335 -17.55 2.67 -17.41
CA ARG A 335 -16.25 3.06 -17.95
C ARG A 335 -15.51 4.01 -17.01
N ARG A 336 -14.19 3.93 -17.05
CA ARG A 336 -13.29 4.92 -16.46
C ARG A 336 -12.33 5.41 -17.53
N ALA A 337 -12.45 6.67 -17.90
CA ALA A 337 -11.60 7.30 -18.90
C ALA A 337 -10.60 8.28 -18.26
N TYR A 338 -9.44 8.42 -18.89
CA TYR A 338 -8.32 9.21 -18.39
C TYR A 338 -7.87 10.23 -19.43
N GLY A 339 -7.72 11.49 -19.00
CA GLY A 339 -7.05 12.53 -19.75
C GLY A 339 -5.64 12.75 -19.20
N TYR A 340 -4.68 13.02 -20.08
CA TYR A 340 -3.28 13.23 -19.73
C TYR A 340 -2.77 14.56 -20.29
N ASN A 341 -1.77 15.15 -19.63
CA ASN A 341 -0.97 16.23 -20.20
C ASN A 341 0.23 15.67 -20.99
N ALA A 342 1.08 16.58 -21.48
CA ALA A 342 2.29 16.25 -22.23
C ALA A 342 3.47 15.75 -21.37
N LEU A 343 3.28 15.61 -20.05
CA LEU A 343 4.25 14.99 -19.14
C LEU A 343 3.69 13.67 -18.58
N ASN A 344 2.72 13.07 -19.28
CA ASN A 344 2.06 11.81 -18.92
C ASN A 344 1.31 11.83 -17.57
N ALA A 345 1.08 13.00 -16.99
CA ALA A 345 0.32 13.12 -15.77
C ALA A 345 -1.19 13.14 -16.06
N VAL A 346 -1.96 12.40 -15.26
CA VAL A 346 -3.43 12.39 -15.36
C VAL A 346 -3.95 13.78 -14.99
N THR A 347 -4.70 14.40 -15.90
CA THR A 347 -5.39 15.70 -15.74
C THR A 347 -6.91 15.55 -15.63
N ALA A 348 -7.45 14.39 -16.00
CA ALA A 348 -8.87 14.10 -15.83
C ALA A 348 -9.10 12.62 -15.56
N VAL A 349 -10.04 12.33 -14.65
CA VAL A 349 -10.65 11.01 -14.50
C VAL A 349 -12.16 11.17 -14.74
N ILE A 350 -12.70 10.45 -15.71
CA ILE A 350 -14.13 10.50 -16.06
C ILE A 350 -14.73 9.12 -15.76
N TYR A 351 -15.66 9.09 -14.82
CA TYR A 351 -16.46 7.90 -14.52
C TYR A 351 -17.72 7.97 -15.38
N GLY A 352 -17.83 7.09 -16.38
CA GLY A 352 -18.99 6.97 -17.23
C GLY A 352 -19.89 5.83 -16.77
N GLY A 353 -21.15 6.14 -16.51
CA GLY A 353 -22.16 5.19 -16.10
C GLY A 353 -22.69 4.37 -17.27
N GLU A 354 -23.27 3.21 -16.94
CA GLU A 354 -23.88 2.29 -17.91
C GLU A 354 -25.01 2.92 -18.75
N ARG A 355 -25.58 4.05 -18.30
CA ARG A 355 -26.67 4.76 -19.00
C ARG A 355 -26.22 6.10 -19.58
N GLY A 356 -24.91 6.37 -19.60
CA GLY A 356 -24.30 7.54 -20.22
C GLY A 356 -24.09 8.74 -19.29
N GLY A 357 -24.43 8.67 -18.00
CA GLY A 357 -24.09 9.72 -17.04
C GLY A 357 -22.57 9.81 -16.83
N GLU A 358 -22.05 11.00 -16.54
CA GLU A 358 -20.61 11.21 -16.34
C GLU A 358 -20.31 11.99 -15.06
N ILE A 359 -19.31 11.50 -14.32
CA ILE A 359 -18.69 12.23 -13.20
C ILE A 359 -17.25 12.53 -13.59
N ARG A 360 -16.89 13.81 -13.67
CA ARG A 360 -15.54 14.25 -14.04
C ARG A 360 -14.77 14.77 -12.83
N HIS A 361 -13.57 14.26 -12.63
CA HIS A 361 -12.58 14.83 -11.73
C HIS A 361 -11.48 15.48 -12.58
N GLY A 362 -11.30 16.79 -12.46
CA GLY A 362 -10.18 17.53 -13.04
C GLY A 362 -9.01 17.61 -12.07
N LEU A 363 -7.78 17.43 -12.57
CA LEU A 363 -6.55 17.43 -11.80
C LEU A 363 -5.57 18.43 -12.41
N GLU A 364 -5.22 19.47 -11.63
CA GLU A 364 -4.25 20.49 -12.00
C GLU A 364 -2.92 20.19 -11.31
N ARG A 365 -1.82 20.45 -12.02
CA ARG A 365 -0.48 20.19 -11.52
C ARG A 365 0.46 21.35 -11.79
N ASP A 366 1.44 21.52 -10.92
CA ASP A 366 2.55 22.44 -11.17
C ASP A 366 3.59 21.84 -12.14
N ALA A 367 4.62 22.62 -12.47
CA ALA A 367 5.66 22.20 -13.40
C ALA A 367 6.60 21.11 -12.84
N ALA A 368 6.55 20.82 -11.52
CA ALA A 368 7.20 19.66 -10.92
C ALA A 368 6.27 18.41 -10.90
N GLY A 369 5.03 18.54 -11.39
CA GLY A 369 4.06 17.45 -11.48
C GLY A 369 3.21 17.23 -10.22
N ARG A 370 3.31 18.09 -9.21
CA ARG A 370 2.54 17.95 -7.95
C ARG A 370 1.09 18.38 -8.17
N LEU A 371 0.14 17.68 -7.54
CA LEU A 371 -1.28 18.01 -7.64
C LEU A 371 -1.56 19.33 -6.92
N THR A 372 -1.86 20.41 -7.63
CA THR A 372 -2.16 21.72 -7.02
C THR A 372 -3.65 21.96 -6.83
N ALA A 373 -4.49 21.33 -7.65
CA ALA A 373 -5.93 21.32 -7.43
C ALA A 373 -6.62 20.06 -7.96
N LYS A 374 -7.69 19.64 -7.27
CA LYS A 374 -8.68 18.65 -7.72
C LYS A 374 -10.04 19.33 -7.78
N THR A 375 -10.71 19.25 -8.93
CA THR A 375 -12.07 19.76 -9.13
C THR A 375 -13.02 18.59 -9.39
N THR A 376 -14.09 18.48 -8.60
CA THR A 376 -15.23 17.57 -8.81
C THR A 376 -16.47 18.39 -9.15
N PRO A 377 -17.60 17.77 -9.53
CA PRO A 377 -18.86 18.50 -9.74
C PRO A 377 -19.29 19.37 -8.55
N GLU A 378 -18.94 18.99 -7.32
CA GLU A 378 -19.35 19.69 -6.09
C GLU A 378 -18.25 20.54 -5.47
N THR A 379 -16.96 20.27 -5.70
CA THR A 379 -15.88 20.91 -4.95
C THR A 379 -14.62 21.23 -5.77
N ARG A 380 -13.90 22.25 -5.33
CA ARG A 380 -12.49 22.48 -5.67
C ARG A 380 -11.63 22.33 -4.41
N THR A 381 -10.64 21.46 -4.48
CA THR A 381 -9.66 21.19 -3.41
C THR A 381 -8.29 21.62 -3.91
N GLU A 382 -7.62 22.51 -3.19
CA GLU A 382 -6.30 23.06 -3.51
C GLU A 382 -5.26 22.54 -2.53
N TYR A 383 -4.05 22.28 -3.02
CA TYR A 383 -2.95 21.72 -2.24
C TYR A 383 -1.75 22.66 -2.32
N ARG A 384 -1.09 22.88 -1.19
CA ARG A 384 0.14 23.68 -1.09
C ARG A 384 1.25 22.82 -0.53
N TYR A 385 2.43 22.97 -1.08
CA TYR A 385 3.61 22.20 -0.71
C TYR A 385 4.75 23.14 -0.31
N ASP A 386 5.70 22.64 0.47
CA ASP A 386 6.99 23.29 0.63
C ASP A 386 7.93 22.98 -0.53
N ALA A 387 9.18 23.41 -0.41
CA ALA A 387 10.19 23.17 -1.42
C ALA A 387 10.73 21.74 -1.44
N ALA A 388 10.47 20.91 -0.41
CA ALA A 388 10.81 19.48 -0.35
C ALA A 388 9.61 18.57 -0.70
N ASP A 389 8.60 19.11 -1.39
CA ASP A 389 7.40 18.39 -1.84
C ASP A 389 6.49 17.84 -0.75
N ARG A 390 6.63 18.35 0.48
CA ARG A 390 5.77 17.98 1.60
C ARG A 390 4.52 18.86 1.63
N LEU A 391 3.37 18.25 1.85
CA LEU A 391 2.07 18.91 1.83
C LEU A 391 1.92 19.83 3.05
N LEU A 392 1.81 21.14 2.87
CA LEU A 392 1.63 22.12 3.95
C LEU A 392 0.17 22.44 4.24
N GLU A 393 -0.67 22.49 3.21
CA GLU A 393 -2.07 22.88 3.36
C GLU A 393 -2.97 22.18 2.32
N ILE A 394 -4.14 21.75 2.76
CA ILE A 394 -5.27 21.38 1.89
C ILE A 394 -6.39 22.38 2.13
N ARG A 395 -6.93 22.97 1.06
CA ARG A 395 -8.04 23.91 1.12
C ARG A 395 -9.18 23.46 0.22
N ARG A 396 -10.35 23.16 0.77
CA ARG A 396 -11.52 22.71 -0.01
C ARG A 396 -12.69 23.68 0.06
N ARG A 397 -13.27 23.98 -1.09
CA ARG A 397 -14.47 24.81 -1.27
C ARG A 397 -15.52 24.05 -2.04
N ARG A 398 -16.79 24.13 -1.60
CA ARG A 398 -17.91 23.68 -2.41
C ARG A 398 -18.26 24.74 -3.44
N HIS A 399 -18.72 24.33 -4.62
CA HIS A 399 -19.14 25.25 -5.68
C HIS A 399 -20.46 25.96 -5.35
N ASP A 400 -21.32 25.37 -4.51
CA ASP A 400 -22.61 25.90 -4.08
C ASP A 400 -22.54 26.66 -2.74
N ALA A 401 -21.35 26.86 -2.17
CA ALA A 401 -21.19 27.61 -0.93
C ALA A 401 -21.57 29.09 -1.15
N ALA A 402 -22.28 29.67 -0.17
CA ALA A 402 -22.66 31.08 -0.20
C ALA A 402 -21.40 31.99 -0.32
N GLU A 403 -21.55 33.15 -0.96
CA GLU A 403 -20.47 34.14 -1.03
C GLU A 403 -19.96 34.49 0.38
N GLY A 404 -18.67 34.32 0.62
CA GLY A 404 -18.05 34.49 1.94
C GLY A 404 -18.03 33.24 2.83
N GLY A 405 -18.51 32.09 2.34
CA GLY A 405 -18.36 30.81 3.05
C GLY A 405 -16.90 30.43 3.28
N GLU A 406 -16.54 30.15 4.52
CA GLU A 406 -15.18 29.73 4.88
C GLU A 406 -14.87 28.35 4.29
N PRO A 407 -13.71 28.19 3.63
CA PRO A 407 -13.27 26.89 3.14
C PRO A 407 -12.92 25.98 4.30
N GLU A 408 -13.00 24.67 4.06
CA GLU A 408 -12.28 23.72 4.91
C GLU A 408 -10.78 23.89 4.68
N VAL A 409 -10.01 23.88 5.77
CA VAL A 409 -8.56 23.94 5.73
C VAL A 409 -7.95 22.90 6.65
N ILE A 410 -6.94 22.19 6.15
CA ILE A 410 -6.09 21.28 6.91
C ILE A 410 -4.65 21.75 6.74
N ARG A 411 -3.88 21.83 7.83
CA ARG A 411 -2.46 22.26 7.79
C ARG A 411 -1.54 21.23 8.40
N PHE A 412 -0.35 21.13 7.83
CA PHE A 412 0.72 20.27 8.29
C PHE A 412 1.97 21.09 8.55
N SER A 413 2.76 20.66 9.53
CA SER A 413 4.10 21.20 9.76
C SER A 413 5.12 20.07 9.91
N TYR A 414 6.36 20.32 9.51
CA TYR A 414 7.43 19.32 9.51
C TYR A 414 8.71 19.90 10.11
N ASP A 415 9.57 19.03 10.64
CA ASP A 415 10.95 19.41 10.95
C ASP A 415 11.85 19.36 9.70
N SER A 416 13.15 19.66 9.84
CA SER A 416 14.11 19.62 8.73
C SER A 416 14.41 18.20 8.23
N ALA A 417 14.13 17.14 9.01
CA ALA A 417 14.26 15.75 8.56
C ALA A 417 12.99 15.22 7.89
N GLY A 418 11.89 15.99 7.85
CA GLY A 418 10.62 15.56 7.26
C GLY A 418 9.65 14.86 8.21
N ASN A 419 9.94 14.83 9.51
CA ASN A 419 8.99 14.29 10.48
C ASN A 419 7.80 15.24 10.64
N LEU A 420 6.57 14.71 10.59
CA LEU A 420 5.34 15.49 10.75
C LEU A 420 5.22 15.99 12.20
N LEU A 421 5.34 17.29 12.45
CA LEU A 421 5.25 17.89 13.77
C LEU A 421 3.81 18.19 14.20
N SER A 422 2.92 18.51 13.26
CA SER A 422 1.51 18.76 13.58
C SER A 422 0.57 18.54 12.41
N GLU A 423 -0.65 18.14 12.72
CA GLU A 423 -1.80 18.18 11.81
C GLU A 423 -2.92 19.01 12.44
N GLU A 424 -3.30 20.11 11.79
CA GLU A 424 -4.38 21.01 12.21
C GLU A 424 -5.60 20.81 11.32
N THR A 425 -6.74 20.53 11.95
CA THR A 425 -8.05 20.32 11.30
C THR A 425 -9.13 21.13 12.00
N ALA A 426 -10.35 21.16 11.45
CA ALA A 426 -11.51 21.74 12.13
C ALA A 426 -11.86 21.03 13.45
N GLN A 427 -11.42 19.79 13.65
CA GLN A 427 -11.64 19.00 14.87
C GLN A 427 -10.57 19.25 15.94
N GLY A 428 -9.46 19.91 15.59
CA GLY A 428 -8.37 20.26 16.50
C GLY A 428 -6.98 20.03 15.92
N VAL A 429 -5.97 20.30 16.74
CA VAL A 429 -4.54 20.15 16.38
C VAL A 429 -3.95 18.92 17.08
N LEU A 430 -3.39 18.01 16.29
CA LEU A 430 -2.48 16.98 16.77
C LEU A 430 -1.05 17.50 16.70
N GLN A 431 -0.26 17.26 17.75
CA GLN A 431 1.16 17.60 17.78
C GLN A 431 2.00 16.37 18.08
N HIS A 432 3.16 16.25 17.44
CA HIS A 432 4.03 15.08 17.51
C HIS A 432 5.44 15.49 17.92
N ARG A 433 6.12 14.58 18.63
CA ARG A 433 7.56 14.70 18.93
C ARG A 433 8.27 13.44 18.50
N TYR A 434 9.54 13.60 18.13
CA TYR A 434 10.39 12.53 17.64
C TYR A 434 11.67 12.45 18.46
N ASP A 435 12.23 11.26 18.53
CA ASP A 435 13.56 11.04 19.07
C ASP A 435 14.64 11.19 17.98
N VAL A 436 15.90 11.07 18.38
CA VAL A 436 17.08 11.20 17.48
C VAL A 436 17.18 10.15 16.37
N GLN A 437 16.33 9.13 16.36
CA GLN A 437 16.27 8.12 15.28
C GLN A 437 15.00 8.29 14.44
N GLY A 438 14.22 9.36 14.65
CA GLY A 438 12.97 9.59 13.93
C GLY A 438 11.79 8.74 14.41
N ASN A 439 11.86 8.07 15.58
CA ASN A 439 10.68 7.42 16.15
C ASN A 439 9.82 8.47 16.86
N ARG A 440 8.50 8.47 16.58
CA ARG A 440 7.57 9.39 17.24
C ARG A 440 7.39 8.99 18.71
N THR A 441 7.83 9.84 19.63
CA THR A 441 7.81 9.59 21.08
C THR A 441 6.62 10.20 21.80
N GLU A 442 5.94 11.17 21.19
CA GLU A 442 4.78 11.82 21.80
C GLU A 442 3.71 12.18 20.76
N THR A 443 2.45 12.11 21.18
CA THR A 443 1.29 12.69 20.48
C THR A 443 0.42 13.44 21.47
N GLN A 444 0.30 14.74 21.31
CA GLN A 444 -0.63 15.55 22.07
C GLN A 444 -1.95 15.69 21.31
N MET A 445 -3.03 15.35 21.99
CA MET A 445 -4.42 15.45 21.51
C MET A 445 -4.97 16.87 21.75
N PRO A 446 -5.98 17.33 20.99
CA PRO A 446 -6.57 18.65 21.17
C PRO A 446 -7.23 18.86 22.54
N ASP A 447 -7.61 17.79 23.23
CA ASP A 447 -8.23 17.81 24.56
C ASP A 447 -7.23 17.75 25.73
N GLY A 448 -5.93 17.89 25.43
CA GLY A 448 -4.84 17.91 26.40
C GLY A 448 -4.28 16.53 26.77
N ARG A 449 -4.94 15.42 26.37
CA ARG A 449 -4.36 14.08 26.57
C ARG A 449 -3.09 13.94 25.75
N THR A 450 -2.11 13.20 26.28
CA THR A 450 -0.82 13.01 25.63
C THR A 450 -0.47 11.53 25.64
N LEU A 451 -0.32 10.93 24.46
CA LEU A 451 0.21 9.59 24.29
C LEU A 451 1.73 9.67 24.19
N ARG A 452 2.43 8.78 24.90
CA ARG A 452 3.89 8.67 24.86
C ARG A 452 4.32 7.27 24.49
N TYR A 453 5.38 7.18 23.71
CA TYR A 453 5.92 5.93 23.19
C TYR A 453 7.38 5.80 23.61
N LEU A 454 7.72 4.66 24.22
CA LEU A 454 9.10 4.31 24.54
C LEU A 454 9.57 3.20 23.62
N TYR A 455 10.80 3.35 23.14
CA TYR A 455 11.44 2.42 22.19
C TYR A 455 12.73 1.87 22.78
N TYR A 456 13.07 0.64 22.41
CA TYR A 456 14.42 0.11 22.57
C TYR A 456 15.06 -0.16 21.21
N GLY A 457 16.39 -0.30 21.20
CA GLY A 457 17.16 -0.56 19.99
C GLY A 457 16.94 0.51 18.92
N SER A 458 16.70 0.06 17.68
CA SER A 458 16.51 0.92 16.52
C SER A 458 15.04 1.27 16.21
N GLY A 459 14.16 1.31 17.22
CA GLY A 459 12.74 1.69 17.04
C GLY A 459 11.71 0.62 17.40
N HIS A 460 12.06 -0.37 18.23
CA HIS A 460 11.08 -1.37 18.67
C HIS A 460 10.25 -0.83 19.83
N LEU A 461 8.93 -0.69 19.63
CA LEU A 461 8.02 -0.18 20.65
C LEU A 461 8.04 -1.09 21.89
N GLN A 462 8.38 -0.49 23.03
CA GLN A 462 8.50 -1.11 24.34
C GLN A 462 7.30 -0.77 25.24
N GLN A 463 6.81 0.47 25.19
CA GLN A 463 5.75 0.91 26.11
C GLN A 463 4.92 2.04 25.48
N ILE A 464 3.61 2.03 25.75
CA ILE A 464 2.69 3.14 25.48
C ILE A 464 2.16 3.67 26.80
N ASN A 465 2.23 4.99 27.01
CA ASN A 465 1.73 5.68 28.19
C ASN A 465 0.68 6.73 27.81
N LEU A 466 -0.30 6.96 28.70
CA LEU A 466 -1.18 8.12 28.69
C LEU A 466 -0.70 9.07 29.80
N GLY A 467 -0.05 10.17 29.41
CA GLY A 467 0.61 11.07 30.35
C GLY A 467 1.74 10.36 31.10
N ARG A 468 1.49 9.98 32.36
CA ARG A 468 2.43 9.19 33.19
C ARG A 468 1.96 7.76 33.43
N ASP A 469 0.72 7.44 33.07
CA ASP A 469 0.12 6.14 33.33
C ASP A 469 0.47 5.17 32.22
N VAL A 470 0.96 3.98 32.59
CA VAL A 470 1.28 2.93 31.64
C VAL A 470 0.00 2.33 31.09
N ILE A 471 -0.17 2.39 29.77
CA ILE A 471 -1.28 1.72 29.09
C ILE A 471 -0.87 0.28 28.79
N SER A 472 0.29 0.08 28.15
CA SER A 472 0.78 -1.25 27.79
C SER A 472 2.31 -1.28 27.70
N GLU A 473 2.89 -2.34 28.22
CA GLU A 473 4.31 -2.72 28.06
C GLU A 473 4.39 -3.94 27.16
N PHE A 474 5.42 -4.00 26.30
CA PHE A 474 5.62 -5.06 25.33
C PHE A 474 6.95 -5.78 25.58
N THR A 475 6.91 -7.11 25.56
CA THR A 475 8.08 -7.98 25.48
C THR A 475 8.13 -8.59 24.09
N ARG A 476 9.33 -8.68 23.53
CA ARG A 476 9.56 -9.17 22.16
C ARG A 476 10.60 -10.29 22.13
N ASP A 477 10.49 -11.17 21.14
CA ASP A 477 11.47 -12.23 20.87
C ASP A 477 12.68 -11.71 20.09
N HIS A 478 13.60 -12.61 19.69
CA HIS A 478 14.80 -12.22 18.96
C HIS A 478 14.52 -11.76 17.52
N LEU A 479 13.32 -12.01 16.99
CA LEU A 479 12.84 -11.44 15.72
C LEU A 479 12.06 -10.13 15.93
N HIS A 480 12.06 -9.61 17.16
CA HIS A 480 11.32 -8.42 17.57
C HIS A 480 9.80 -8.52 17.40
N ARG A 481 9.27 -9.75 17.32
CA ARG A 481 7.83 -9.99 17.36
C ARG A 481 7.36 -9.91 18.80
N GLU A 482 6.18 -9.32 19.02
CA GLU A 482 5.61 -9.25 20.35
C GLU A 482 5.25 -10.64 20.88
N VAL A 483 5.86 -11.02 22.01
CA VAL A 483 5.55 -12.27 22.72
C VAL A 483 4.75 -12.04 23.99
N GLN A 484 4.71 -10.82 24.51
CA GLN A 484 3.85 -10.44 25.63
C GLN A 484 3.46 -8.97 25.55
N ARG A 485 2.24 -8.65 26.02
CA ARG A 485 1.84 -7.29 26.37
C ARG A 485 1.11 -7.23 27.71
N SER A 486 1.19 -6.10 28.41
CA SER A 486 0.34 -5.79 29.58
C SER A 486 -0.92 -5.02 29.19
N GLN A 487 -2.04 -5.28 29.86
CA GLN A 487 -3.35 -4.67 29.61
C GLN A 487 -4.11 -4.54 30.93
N GLY A 488 -3.87 -3.46 31.66
CA GLY A 488 -4.37 -3.27 33.02
C GLY A 488 -3.74 -4.29 33.98
N ARG A 489 -4.57 -5.06 34.69
CA ARG A 489 -4.11 -6.18 35.57
C ARG A 489 -3.92 -7.51 34.85
N LEU A 490 -4.03 -7.53 33.53
CA LEU A 490 -3.87 -8.70 32.69
C LEU A 490 -2.59 -8.62 31.86
N ASP A 491 -2.07 -9.78 31.51
CA ASP A 491 -0.97 -9.92 30.55
C ASP A 491 -1.39 -10.91 29.47
N THR A 492 -1.13 -10.56 28.21
CA THR A 492 -1.41 -11.42 27.05
C THR A 492 -0.10 -11.90 26.45
N ARG A 493 0.15 -13.20 26.47
CA ARG A 493 1.28 -13.86 25.79
C ARG A 493 0.88 -14.31 24.39
N ARG A 494 1.80 -14.14 23.43
CA ARG A 494 1.67 -14.57 22.04
C ARG A 494 2.70 -15.64 21.75
N MET A 495 2.28 -16.71 21.09
CA MET A 495 3.14 -17.81 20.68
C MET A 495 3.06 -17.95 19.17
N TYR A 496 4.21 -18.21 18.55
CA TYR A 496 4.33 -18.34 17.11
C TYR A 496 4.85 -19.74 16.76
N ASP A 497 4.48 -20.24 15.59
CA ASP A 497 5.20 -21.37 15.01
C ASP A 497 6.52 -20.92 14.35
N ARG A 498 7.26 -21.91 13.83
CA ARG A 498 8.56 -21.74 13.19
C ARG A 498 8.53 -20.93 11.89
N THR A 499 7.33 -20.67 11.36
CA THR A 499 7.10 -19.83 10.17
C THR A 499 6.51 -18.46 10.52
N GLY A 500 6.33 -18.16 11.81
CA GLY A 500 5.85 -16.88 12.30
C GLY A 500 4.34 -16.72 12.35
N ARG A 501 3.56 -17.79 12.16
CA ARG A 501 2.10 -17.74 12.37
C ARG A 501 1.78 -17.77 13.85
N LEU A 502 0.83 -16.94 14.28
CA LEU A 502 0.35 -16.90 15.66
C LEU A 502 -0.42 -18.17 16.00
N THR A 503 0.11 -19.03 16.87
CA THR A 503 -0.53 -20.29 17.26
C THR A 503 -1.34 -20.18 18.55
N ARG A 504 -1.03 -19.20 19.42
CA ARG A 504 -1.76 -19.01 20.67
C ARG A 504 -1.70 -17.57 21.19
N LYS A 505 -2.83 -17.07 21.71
CA LYS A 505 -2.93 -15.86 22.56
C LYS A 505 -3.44 -16.30 23.94
N LEU A 506 -2.58 -16.23 24.96
CA LEU A 506 -2.91 -16.63 26.34
C LEU A 506 -2.90 -15.39 27.25
N THR A 507 -4.08 -15.02 27.73
CA THR A 507 -4.27 -13.90 28.66
C THR A 507 -4.41 -14.44 30.08
N CYS A 508 -3.62 -13.89 31.00
CA CYS A 508 -3.56 -14.34 32.40
C CYS A 508 -3.78 -13.17 33.37
N LYS A 509 -4.27 -13.49 34.58
CA LYS A 509 -4.35 -12.57 35.71
C LYS A 509 -3.25 -12.89 36.72
N GLY A 510 -2.61 -11.86 37.27
CA GLY A 510 -1.71 -12.00 38.42
C GLY A 510 -0.37 -12.69 38.14
N MET A 511 0.25 -12.43 36.98
CA MET A 511 1.58 -13.00 36.61
C MET A 511 2.74 -12.65 37.56
N ARG A 512 2.52 -11.84 38.61
CA ARG A 512 3.49 -11.56 39.68
C ARG A 512 3.43 -12.57 40.86
N GLY A 513 2.62 -13.65 40.76
CA GLY A 513 2.53 -14.74 41.75
C GLY A 513 3.02 -16.11 41.21
N VAL A 514 3.02 -17.15 42.07
CA VAL A 514 3.64 -18.47 41.79
C VAL A 514 2.90 -19.28 40.71
N VAL A 515 1.61 -19.02 40.46
CA VAL A 515 0.84 -19.62 39.36
C VAL A 515 -0.12 -18.57 38.75
N PRO A 516 0.05 -18.17 37.48
CA PRO A 516 -0.87 -17.27 36.82
C PRO A 516 -2.23 -17.95 36.55
N GLU A 517 -3.33 -17.24 36.81
CA GLU A 517 -4.68 -17.72 36.50
C GLU A 517 -5.00 -17.43 35.04
N THR A 518 -5.36 -18.46 34.27
CA THR A 518 -5.81 -18.30 32.88
C THR A 518 -7.12 -17.54 32.82
N PHE A 519 -7.12 -16.40 32.14
CA PHE A 519 -8.30 -15.56 31.93
C PHE A 519 -8.97 -15.84 30.58
N ILE A 520 -8.21 -15.72 29.49
CA ILE A 520 -8.66 -16.08 28.13
C ILE A 520 -7.54 -16.87 27.46
N ASP A 521 -7.90 -17.94 26.75
CA ASP A 521 -6.95 -18.74 25.98
C ASP A 521 -7.50 -18.94 24.58
N ARG A 522 -6.70 -18.55 23.58
CA ARG A 522 -7.02 -18.70 22.16
C ARG A 522 -5.94 -19.50 21.48
N GLU A 523 -6.30 -20.62 20.87
CA GLU A 523 -5.40 -21.45 20.07
C GLU A 523 -5.83 -21.46 18.61
N TYR A 524 -4.86 -21.40 17.71
CA TYR A 524 -5.06 -21.33 16.27
C TYR A 524 -4.35 -22.51 15.59
N ALA A 525 -5.05 -23.14 14.65
CA ALA A 525 -4.47 -24.17 13.78
C ALA A 525 -4.64 -23.79 12.32
N TYR A 526 -3.59 -24.00 11.53
CA TYR A 526 -3.52 -23.59 10.13
C TYR A 526 -3.41 -24.78 9.18
N SER A 527 -3.82 -24.58 7.94
CA SER A 527 -3.58 -25.52 6.85
C SER A 527 -2.12 -25.43 6.36
N GLY A 528 -1.75 -26.31 5.42
CA GLY A 528 -0.47 -26.22 4.73
C GLY A 528 -0.32 -24.95 3.88
N GLN A 529 -1.39 -24.19 3.67
CA GLN A 529 -1.45 -22.97 2.84
C GLN A 529 -1.67 -21.71 3.68
N ASP A 530 -1.41 -21.80 4.99
CA ASP A 530 -1.55 -20.70 5.93
C ASP A 530 -3.00 -20.22 6.15
N GLU A 531 -3.99 -21.03 5.76
CA GLU A 531 -5.41 -20.77 6.05
C GLU A 531 -5.73 -21.15 7.50
N LEU A 532 -6.48 -20.31 8.22
CA LEU A 532 -6.89 -20.61 9.59
C LEU A 532 -7.99 -21.70 9.61
N LEU A 533 -7.65 -22.94 9.94
CA LEU A 533 -8.61 -24.06 9.98
C LEU A 533 -9.44 -24.10 11.25
N LYS A 534 -8.86 -23.67 12.38
CA LYS A 534 -9.49 -23.81 13.68
C LYS A 534 -9.06 -22.72 14.64
N LYS A 535 -10.02 -22.24 15.42
CA LYS A 535 -9.83 -21.41 16.59
C LYS A 535 -10.46 -22.09 17.80
N ARG A 536 -9.70 -22.31 18.88
CA ARG A 536 -10.26 -22.69 20.19
C ARG A 536 -10.21 -21.47 21.09
N HIS A 537 -11.33 -21.10 21.67
CA HIS A 537 -11.46 -19.95 22.57
C HIS A 537 -12.01 -20.43 23.90
N SER A 538 -11.30 -20.24 25.01
CA SER A 538 -11.68 -20.78 26.32
C SER A 538 -13.08 -20.38 26.80
N ARG A 539 -13.58 -19.21 26.35
CA ARG A 539 -14.92 -18.70 26.67
C ARG A 539 -15.99 -18.90 25.57
N GLN A 540 -15.58 -19.06 24.31
CA GLN A 540 -16.50 -19.06 23.16
C GLN A 540 -16.53 -20.42 22.44
N GLY A 541 -15.80 -21.42 22.94
CA GLY A 541 -15.73 -22.75 22.37
C GLY A 541 -14.85 -22.83 21.12
N VAL A 542 -15.14 -23.78 20.25
CA VAL A 542 -14.34 -24.08 19.06
C VAL A 542 -15.04 -23.54 17.81
N THR A 543 -14.30 -22.86 16.95
CA THR A 543 -14.72 -22.48 15.61
C THR A 543 -13.87 -23.21 14.57
N ASP A 544 -14.51 -23.97 13.69
CA ASP A 544 -13.92 -24.62 12.52
C ASP A 544 -14.19 -23.77 11.27
N TYR A 545 -13.16 -23.59 10.43
CA TYR A 545 -13.26 -22.93 9.13
C TYR A 545 -12.93 -23.93 8.02
N PHE A 546 -13.65 -23.83 6.91
CA PHE A 546 -13.49 -24.71 5.76
C PHE A 546 -13.25 -23.87 4.52
N TYR A 547 -12.32 -24.30 3.69
CA TYR A 547 -11.88 -23.60 2.48
C TYR A 547 -12.10 -24.48 1.26
N ASP A 548 -12.33 -23.87 0.10
CA ASP A 548 -12.15 -24.56 -1.16
C ASP A 548 -10.67 -24.63 -1.55
N THR A 549 -10.36 -25.32 -2.64
CA THR A 549 -8.99 -25.49 -3.13
C THR A 549 -8.38 -24.21 -3.71
N THR A 550 -9.00 -23.05 -3.52
CA THR A 550 -8.48 -21.74 -3.93
C THR A 550 -8.45 -20.73 -2.80
N GLY A 551 -8.61 -21.18 -1.56
CA GLY A 551 -8.51 -20.32 -0.38
C GLY A 551 -9.78 -19.57 0.02
N ARG A 552 -10.94 -19.90 -0.57
CA ARG A 552 -12.20 -19.22 -0.23
C ARG A 552 -12.93 -19.96 0.88
N ILE A 553 -13.38 -19.24 1.91
CA ILE A 553 -14.14 -19.83 3.02
C ILE A 553 -15.48 -20.36 2.49
N THR A 554 -15.69 -21.68 2.55
CA THR A 554 -16.91 -22.37 2.13
C THR A 554 -17.84 -22.71 3.29
N ALA A 555 -17.34 -22.81 4.51
CA ALA A 555 -18.17 -22.98 5.69
C ALA A 555 -17.44 -22.51 6.95
N CYS A 556 -18.24 -22.19 7.96
CA CYS A 556 -17.77 -21.94 9.31
C CYS A 556 -18.77 -22.51 10.30
N ARG A 557 -18.24 -23.16 11.33
CA ARG A 557 -19.05 -23.81 12.35
C ARG A 557 -18.47 -23.60 13.74
N ASN A 558 -19.31 -23.14 14.66
CA ASN A 558 -19.11 -23.22 16.10
C ASN A 558 -20.45 -23.59 16.78
N GLU A 559 -20.49 -23.64 18.11
CA GLU A 559 -21.70 -24.02 18.86
C GLU A 559 -22.88 -23.05 18.64
N ALA A 560 -22.59 -21.76 18.41
CA ALA A 560 -23.61 -20.72 18.27
C ALA A 560 -23.98 -20.42 16.80
N TYR A 561 -23.18 -20.87 15.83
CA TYR A 561 -23.25 -20.45 14.44
C TYR A 561 -22.77 -21.54 13.49
N LEU A 562 -23.61 -21.87 12.51
CA LEU A 562 -23.28 -22.74 11.38
C LEU A 562 -23.73 -22.07 10.09
N ASP A 563 -22.80 -21.90 9.17
CA ASP A 563 -23.08 -21.33 7.87
C ASP A 563 -22.16 -21.87 6.78
N SER A 564 -22.62 -21.79 5.54
CA SER A 564 -21.87 -22.23 4.36
C SER A 564 -22.14 -21.37 3.14
N TRP A 565 -21.10 -21.15 2.36
CA TRP A 565 -21.07 -20.27 1.20
C TRP A 565 -20.72 -21.05 -0.06
N GLN A 566 -21.36 -20.68 -1.15
CA GLN A 566 -20.96 -21.08 -2.49
C GLN A 566 -20.57 -19.84 -3.28
N TYR A 567 -19.63 -20.02 -4.19
CA TYR A 567 -19.13 -18.98 -5.07
C TYR A 567 -19.27 -19.44 -6.51
N ASP A 568 -19.43 -18.49 -7.43
CA ASP A 568 -19.17 -18.77 -8.84
C ASP A 568 -17.66 -18.81 -9.13
N ALA A 569 -17.31 -18.94 -10.41
CA ALA A 569 -15.91 -19.05 -10.80
C ALA A 569 -15.14 -17.75 -10.56
N ALA A 570 -15.78 -16.58 -10.70
CA ALA A 570 -15.19 -15.25 -10.43
C ALA A 570 -15.27 -14.81 -8.96
N ALA A 571 -15.55 -15.75 -8.04
CA ALA A 571 -15.59 -15.53 -6.59
C ALA A 571 -16.73 -14.63 -6.08
N ASN A 572 -17.84 -14.52 -6.82
CA ASN A 572 -19.05 -13.89 -6.32
C ASN A 572 -19.84 -14.84 -5.42
N LEU A 573 -20.39 -14.32 -4.32
CA LEU A 573 -21.26 -15.09 -3.44
C LEU A 573 -22.58 -15.45 -4.13
N LEU A 574 -22.90 -16.75 -4.12
CA LEU A 574 -24.16 -17.27 -4.64
C LEU A 574 -25.23 -17.31 -3.54
N ASP A 575 -26.47 -17.06 -3.93
CA ASP A 575 -27.64 -17.08 -3.04
C ASP A 575 -28.11 -18.52 -2.72
N ARG A 576 -27.21 -19.34 -2.19
CA ARG A 576 -27.46 -20.74 -1.76
C ARG A 576 -26.43 -21.22 -0.75
N ARG A 577 -26.84 -22.13 0.12
CA ARG A 577 -25.96 -22.84 1.07
C ARG A 577 -25.32 -24.05 0.41
N GLN A 578 -24.21 -24.53 0.97
CA GLN A 578 -23.60 -25.79 0.53
C GLN A 578 -24.61 -26.95 0.65
N GLY A 579 -24.79 -27.71 -0.44
CA GLY A 579 -25.72 -28.83 -0.51
C GLY A 579 -27.14 -28.51 -1.00
N GLU A 580 -27.51 -27.23 -1.15
CA GLU A 580 -28.79 -26.83 -1.75
C GLU A 580 -28.71 -26.92 -3.29
N THR A 581 -29.67 -27.63 -3.90
CA THR A 581 -29.88 -27.63 -5.35
C THR A 581 -30.34 -26.26 -5.81
N ALA A 582 -29.91 -25.83 -7.01
CA ALA A 582 -30.37 -24.57 -7.58
C ALA A 582 -31.91 -24.59 -7.70
N GLN A 583 -32.58 -23.57 -7.15
CA GLN A 583 -33.98 -23.32 -7.50
C GLN A 583 -34.07 -23.04 -9.00
N ALA A 584 -35.16 -23.46 -9.65
CA ALA A 584 -35.36 -23.19 -11.08
C ALA A 584 -35.27 -21.66 -11.34
N GLY A 585 -34.28 -21.22 -12.12
CA GLY A 585 -34.02 -19.81 -12.41
C GLY A 585 -32.91 -19.15 -11.56
N ALA A 586 -32.38 -19.81 -10.52
CA ALA A 586 -31.20 -19.33 -9.80
C ALA A 586 -29.94 -19.65 -10.62
N GLY A 587 -29.35 -18.63 -11.25
CA GLY A 587 -28.14 -18.76 -12.05
C GLY A 587 -26.95 -19.32 -11.24
N SER A 588 -26.09 -20.10 -11.89
CA SER A 588 -24.83 -20.60 -11.30
C SER A 588 -23.70 -19.55 -11.28
N VAL A 589 -23.99 -18.33 -11.75
CA VAL A 589 -23.06 -17.23 -12.00
C VAL A 589 -23.72 -15.92 -11.58
N VAL A 590 -22.97 -15.02 -10.95
CA VAL A 590 -23.39 -13.64 -10.71
C VAL A 590 -22.88 -12.78 -11.86
N PRO A 591 -23.77 -12.22 -12.71
CA PRO A 591 -23.35 -11.39 -13.82
C PRO A 591 -22.64 -10.12 -13.36
N PHE A 592 -21.53 -9.79 -14.03
CA PHE A 592 -20.76 -8.57 -13.92
C PHE A 592 -20.29 -8.26 -12.49
N ASN A 593 -20.05 -9.32 -11.70
CA ASN A 593 -19.75 -9.23 -10.28
C ASN A 593 -20.75 -8.38 -9.46
N ARG A 594 -22.02 -8.34 -9.89
CA ARG A 594 -23.08 -7.50 -9.31
C ARG A 594 -24.18 -8.33 -8.64
N ILE A 595 -24.09 -8.47 -7.32
CA ILE A 595 -25.07 -9.23 -6.52
C ILE A 595 -26.40 -8.45 -6.43
N THR A 596 -27.47 -8.94 -7.03
CA THR A 596 -28.81 -8.32 -6.96
C THR A 596 -29.71 -8.93 -5.90
N SER A 597 -29.45 -10.18 -5.52
CA SER A 597 -30.10 -10.88 -4.42
C SER A 597 -29.09 -11.72 -3.66
N TYR A 598 -29.18 -11.71 -2.33
CA TYR A 598 -28.42 -12.60 -1.47
C TYR A 598 -29.13 -12.79 -0.13
N ARG A 599 -29.58 -14.02 0.14
CA ARG A 599 -30.17 -14.48 1.40
C ARG A 599 -31.32 -13.61 1.90
N GLY A 600 -32.23 -13.27 0.99
CA GLY A 600 -33.39 -12.41 1.26
C GLY A 600 -33.05 -10.92 1.36
N LEU A 601 -31.81 -10.53 1.06
CA LEU A 601 -31.43 -9.15 0.78
C LEU A 601 -31.52 -8.92 -0.72
N HIS A 602 -32.09 -7.78 -1.13
CA HIS A 602 -32.13 -7.34 -2.51
C HIS A 602 -31.41 -6.02 -2.64
N TYR A 603 -30.62 -5.88 -3.70
CA TYR A 603 -29.79 -4.70 -3.95
C TYR A 603 -30.18 -4.05 -5.27
N ARG A 604 -30.18 -2.72 -5.28
CA ARG A 604 -30.19 -1.93 -6.51
C ARG A 604 -28.94 -1.07 -6.56
N TYR A 605 -28.44 -0.90 -7.77
CA TYR A 605 -27.26 -0.11 -8.06
C TYR A 605 -27.64 1.10 -8.92
N ASP A 606 -26.89 2.18 -8.79
CA ASP A 606 -26.87 3.21 -9.82
C ASP A 606 -26.02 2.76 -11.02
N GLU A 607 -25.97 3.61 -12.04
CA GLU A 607 -25.23 3.34 -13.27
C GLU A 607 -23.70 3.32 -13.11
N TYR A 608 -23.19 3.74 -11.95
CA TYR A 608 -21.77 3.69 -11.59
C TYR A 608 -21.43 2.47 -10.72
N GLY A 609 -22.39 1.56 -10.53
CA GLY A 609 -22.20 0.35 -9.72
C GLY A 609 -22.23 0.59 -8.20
N ARG A 610 -22.71 1.75 -7.73
CA ARG A 610 -22.87 2.01 -6.29
C ARG A 610 -24.23 1.53 -5.81
N VAL A 611 -24.29 0.87 -4.65
CA VAL A 611 -25.56 0.43 -4.06
C VAL A 611 -26.40 1.65 -3.69
N VAL A 612 -27.60 1.78 -4.23
CA VAL A 612 -28.56 2.87 -3.91
C VAL A 612 -29.75 2.40 -3.09
N GLU A 613 -30.01 1.09 -3.06
CA GLU A 613 -31.05 0.49 -2.24
C GLU A 613 -30.61 -0.88 -1.74
N LYS A 614 -30.89 -1.17 -0.46
CA LYS A 614 -30.81 -2.50 0.14
C LYS A 614 -32.11 -2.80 0.86
N ARG A 615 -32.85 -3.80 0.39
CA ARG A 615 -34.11 -4.26 1.00
C ARG A 615 -33.93 -5.60 1.67
N GLY A 616 -34.44 -5.76 2.89
CA GLY A 616 -34.46 -7.04 3.59
C GLY A 616 -35.59 -7.14 4.59
N ARG A 617 -35.56 -8.18 5.43
CA ARG A 617 -36.58 -8.40 6.48
C ARG A 617 -36.70 -7.24 7.48
N ASN A 618 -35.60 -6.52 7.70
CA ASN A 618 -35.51 -5.42 8.67
C ASN A 618 -35.74 -4.04 8.04
N GLY A 619 -36.46 -3.99 6.90
CA GLY A 619 -36.78 -2.75 6.19
C GLY A 619 -35.92 -2.47 4.96
N THR A 620 -36.05 -1.25 4.44
CA THR A 620 -35.35 -0.77 3.25
C THR A 620 -34.38 0.33 3.62
N GLN A 621 -33.16 0.26 3.09
CA GLN A 621 -32.16 1.31 3.21
C GLN A 621 -31.95 1.95 1.84
N HIS A 622 -31.95 3.27 1.78
CA HIS A 622 -31.58 4.05 0.59
C HIS A 622 -30.28 4.79 0.86
N TYR A 623 -29.36 4.75 -0.12
CA TYR A 623 -28.02 5.31 -0.02
C TYR A 623 -27.86 6.47 -0.99
N ARG A 624 -27.23 7.56 -0.55
CA ARG A 624 -26.82 8.68 -1.40
C ARG A 624 -25.31 8.82 -1.42
N TRP A 625 -24.78 9.16 -2.59
CA TRP A 625 -23.35 9.23 -2.84
C TRP A 625 -22.99 10.60 -3.43
N ASP A 626 -21.81 11.12 -3.09
CA ASP A 626 -21.24 12.29 -3.77
C ASP A 626 -20.48 11.89 -5.06
N ALA A 627 -19.99 12.87 -5.82
CA ALA A 627 -19.15 12.57 -6.99
C ALA A 627 -17.78 11.97 -6.66
N GLU A 628 -17.36 11.96 -5.40
CA GLU A 628 -16.17 11.23 -4.97
C GLU A 628 -16.48 9.76 -4.63
N HIS A 629 -17.71 9.31 -4.92
CA HIS A 629 -18.20 7.96 -4.62
C HIS A 629 -18.18 7.63 -3.12
N ARG A 630 -18.36 8.64 -2.26
CA ARG A 630 -18.49 8.47 -0.80
C ARG A 630 -19.96 8.50 -0.38
N LEU A 631 -20.32 7.67 0.60
CA LEU A 631 -21.68 7.58 1.13
C LEU A 631 -22.00 8.80 2.00
N THR A 632 -22.89 9.68 1.55
CA THR A 632 -23.21 10.93 2.26
C THR A 632 -24.48 10.87 3.10
N GLU A 633 -25.43 10.00 2.74
CA GLU A 633 -26.68 9.84 3.48
C GLU A 633 -27.19 8.39 3.41
N VAL A 634 -27.77 7.92 4.52
CA VAL A 634 -28.55 6.67 4.58
C VAL A 634 -29.93 6.98 5.15
N ALA A 635 -30.98 6.61 4.41
CA ALA A 635 -32.35 6.61 4.90
C ALA A 635 -32.81 5.18 5.17
N VAL A 636 -33.18 4.88 6.42
CA VAL A 636 -33.66 3.57 6.87
C VAL A 636 -35.17 3.63 7.11
N ILE A 637 -35.92 2.84 6.34
CA ILE A 637 -37.38 2.76 6.39
C ILE A 637 -37.78 1.43 7.01
N ARG A 638 -38.49 1.47 8.14
CA ARG A 638 -39.06 0.31 8.85
C ARG A 638 -40.53 0.56 9.17
N GLY A 639 -41.43 -0.05 8.41
CA GLY A 639 -42.86 0.25 8.51
C GLY A 639 -43.11 1.72 8.17
N SER A 640 -43.75 2.46 9.08
CA SER A 640 -43.95 3.92 8.96
C SER A 640 -42.78 4.76 9.48
N THR A 641 -41.76 4.15 10.10
CA THR A 641 -40.62 4.89 10.67
C THR A 641 -39.55 5.11 9.62
N VAL A 642 -39.14 6.37 9.46
CA VAL A 642 -37.99 6.77 8.63
C VAL A 642 -36.94 7.38 9.54
N ARG A 643 -35.71 6.87 9.50
CA ARG A 643 -34.54 7.48 10.14
C ARG A 643 -33.50 7.81 9.08
N ARG A 644 -32.89 8.98 9.17
CA ARG A 644 -31.91 9.47 8.21
C ARG A 644 -30.61 9.78 8.94
N TYR A 645 -29.50 9.33 8.36
CA TYR A 645 -28.15 9.55 8.87
C TYR A 645 -27.32 10.24 7.79
N GLY A 646 -26.58 11.27 8.17
CA GLY A 646 -25.65 11.97 7.30
C GLY A 646 -24.20 11.76 7.72
N TYR A 647 -23.29 11.83 6.74
CA TYR A 647 -21.86 11.68 6.94
C TYR A 647 -21.11 12.83 6.29
N VAL A 648 -20.10 13.33 7.00
CA VAL A 648 -19.20 14.38 6.49
C VAL A 648 -17.80 13.81 6.42
N TYR A 649 -17.14 14.03 5.28
CA TYR A 649 -15.77 13.65 5.03
C TYR A 649 -14.92 14.88 4.89
N ASP A 650 -13.67 14.83 5.34
CA ASP A 650 -12.70 15.88 5.04
C ASP A 650 -12.11 15.75 3.62
N ALA A 651 -11.22 16.66 3.25
CA ALA A 651 -10.61 16.67 1.92
C ALA A 651 -9.79 15.38 1.58
N PRO A 652 -9.01 14.79 2.51
CA PRO A 652 -8.42 13.46 2.35
C PRO A 652 -9.43 12.30 2.21
N GLY A 653 -10.70 12.50 2.57
CA GLY A 653 -11.75 11.49 2.47
C GLY A 653 -11.97 10.69 3.77
N ARG A 654 -11.47 11.18 4.91
CA ARG A 654 -11.72 10.61 6.24
C ARG A 654 -13.06 11.06 6.74
N ARG A 655 -13.84 10.17 7.36
CA ARG A 655 -15.14 10.55 7.94
C ARG A 655 -14.91 11.34 9.21
N VAL A 656 -15.24 12.64 9.20
CA VAL A 656 -15.03 13.56 10.33
C VAL A 656 -16.30 13.85 11.12
N GLU A 657 -17.47 13.52 10.58
CA GLU A 657 -18.75 13.63 11.30
C GLU A 657 -19.73 12.53 10.87
N LYS A 658 -20.55 12.09 11.83
CA LYS A 658 -21.81 11.39 11.62
C LYS A 658 -22.91 12.07 12.43
N HIS A 659 -24.11 12.15 11.86
CA HIS A 659 -25.25 12.76 12.52
C HIS A 659 -26.58 12.12 12.08
N GLU A 660 -27.62 12.34 12.87
CA GLU A 660 -29.00 12.09 12.46
C GLU A 660 -29.59 13.34 11.80
N LEU A 661 -30.57 13.16 10.92
CA LEU A 661 -31.29 14.25 10.25
C LEU A 661 -32.75 14.24 10.70
N ASP A 662 -33.25 15.40 11.13
CA ASP A 662 -34.67 15.56 11.50
C ASP A 662 -35.59 15.59 10.26
N ALA A 663 -36.88 15.82 10.48
CA ALA A 663 -37.87 15.84 9.39
C ALA A 663 -37.58 16.96 8.38
N GLU A 664 -37.02 18.07 8.83
CA GLU A 664 -36.61 19.22 8.04
C GLU A 664 -35.22 19.02 7.38
N GLY A 665 -34.51 17.93 7.71
CA GLY A 665 -33.19 17.61 7.17
C GLY A 665 -32.05 18.34 7.88
N LYS A 666 -32.26 18.85 9.10
CA LYS A 666 -31.23 19.48 9.90
C LYS A 666 -30.47 18.44 10.74
N PRO A 667 -29.13 18.53 10.82
CA PRO A 667 -28.32 17.64 11.64
C PRO A 667 -28.59 17.78 13.16
N TYR A 668 -28.75 16.64 13.83
CA TYR A 668 -28.75 16.51 15.30
C TYR A 668 -28.02 15.22 15.73
N ASN A 669 -27.81 15.02 17.04
CA ASN A 669 -27.11 13.86 17.59
C ASN A 669 -25.74 13.59 16.92
N ARG A 670 -24.88 14.61 16.91
CA ARG A 670 -23.59 14.60 16.19
C ARG A 670 -22.50 13.86 16.95
N THR A 671 -21.74 13.05 16.21
CA THR A 671 -20.45 12.50 16.61
C THR A 671 -19.38 13.01 15.65
N THR A 672 -18.34 13.65 16.16
CA THR A 672 -17.18 14.10 15.38
C THR A 672 -16.00 13.17 15.58
N PHE A 673 -15.17 13.02 14.56
CA PHE A 673 -14.02 12.13 14.55
C PHE A 673 -12.74 12.91 14.26
N LEU A 674 -11.73 12.69 15.07
CA LEU A 674 -10.38 13.19 14.88
C LEU A 674 -9.48 12.03 14.42
N TRP A 675 -8.60 12.32 13.47
CA TRP A 675 -7.75 11.32 12.82
C TRP A 675 -6.27 11.66 13.03
N ASP A 676 -5.47 10.63 13.28
CA ASP A 676 -4.01 10.65 13.27
C ASP A 676 -3.56 9.99 11.97
N GLY A 677 -3.25 10.81 10.95
CA GLY A 677 -3.13 10.32 9.58
C GLY A 677 -4.44 9.66 9.10
N MET A 678 -4.41 8.37 8.77
CA MET A 678 -5.58 7.59 8.32
C MET A 678 -6.18 6.69 9.42
N ARG A 679 -5.80 6.91 10.68
CA ARG A 679 -6.26 6.12 11.82
C ARG A 679 -7.15 6.95 12.73
N LEU A 680 -8.30 6.39 13.12
CA LEU A 680 -9.24 7.08 14.01
C LEU A 680 -8.59 7.28 15.38
N ALA A 681 -8.28 8.52 15.73
CA ALA A 681 -7.61 8.82 16.99
C ALA A 681 -8.62 9.05 18.10
N GLN A 682 -9.72 9.75 17.81
CA GLN A 682 -10.71 10.09 18.83
C GLN A 682 -12.10 10.28 18.22
N GLU A 683 -13.13 9.89 18.97
CA GLU A 683 -14.50 10.33 18.73
C GLU A 683 -14.96 11.27 19.85
N CYS A 684 -15.79 12.25 19.52
CA CYS A 684 -16.42 13.15 20.48
C CYS A 684 -17.91 13.27 20.17
N ARG A 685 -18.75 13.12 21.20
CA ARG A 685 -20.15 13.52 21.15
C ARG A 685 -20.24 14.94 21.71
N LEU A 686 -20.59 15.91 20.88
CA LEU A 686 -20.54 17.34 21.21
C LEU A 686 -21.12 17.64 22.62
N GLY A 687 -20.27 18.17 23.51
CA GLY A 687 -20.62 18.57 24.88
C GLY A 687 -20.90 17.42 25.87
N ARG A 688 -20.53 16.18 25.52
CA ARG A 688 -20.73 15.00 26.35
C ARG A 688 -19.40 14.27 26.53
N SER A 689 -19.28 13.09 25.95
CA SER A 689 -18.16 12.18 26.14
C SER A 689 -17.18 12.20 24.96
N SER A 690 -15.93 11.83 25.24
CA SER A 690 -14.92 11.56 24.22
C SER A 690 -14.29 10.20 24.45
N SER A 691 -13.95 9.51 23.36
CA SER A 691 -13.27 8.21 23.38
C SER A 691 -12.00 8.32 22.55
N LEU A 692 -10.83 8.17 23.19
CA LEU A 692 -9.52 8.14 22.54
C LEU A 692 -9.14 6.68 22.26
N TYR A 693 -8.80 6.37 21.01
CA TYR A 693 -8.41 5.02 20.59
C TYR A 693 -6.89 4.89 20.53
N ILE A 694 -6.37 3.82 21.13
CA ILE A 694 -4.95 3.47 21.17
C ILE A 694 -4.79 2.12 20.47
N TYR A 695 -3.78 2.03 19.61
CA TYR A 695 -3.49 0.85 18.78
C TYR A 695 -2.17 0.21 19.19
N SER A 696 -1.95 -1.04 18.77
CA SER A 696 -0.81 -1.83 19.24
C SER A 696 0.56 -1.32 18.78
N ASP A 697 0.62 -0.49 17.75
CA ASP A 697 1.83 0.16 17.24
C ASP A 697 1.47 1.37 16.34
N GLN A 698 2.44 2.17 15.91
CA GLN A 698 2.22 3.34 15.04
C GLN A 698 1.70 2.96 13.64
N GLY A 699 2.17 1.84 13.08
CA GLY A 699 1.69 1.31 11.80
C GLY A 699 0.51 0.33 11.90
N SER A 700 -0.01 0.09 13.11
CA SER A 700 -1.04 -0.92 13.35
C SER A 700 -2.46 -0.32 13.39
N HIS A 701 -3.41 -1.08 12.86
CA HIS A 701 -4.85 -0.86 13.01
C HIS A 701 -5.50 -1.83 14.01
N GLU A 702 -4.72 -2.72 14.66
CA GLU A 702 -5.22 -3.56 15.76
C GLU A 702 -5.46 -2.69 17.00
N PRO A 703 -6.71 -2.53 17.45
CA PRO A 703 -7.01 -1.71 18.62
C PRO A 703 -6.47 -2.38 19.89
N LEU A 704 -5.85 -1.59 20.76
CA LEU A 704 -5.20 -2.03 21.99
C LEU A 704 -5.98 -1.59 23.23
N ALA A 705 -6.35 -0.31 23.27
CA ALA A 705 -7.09 0.28 24.37
C ALA A 705 -7.98 1.44 23.88
N ARG A 706 -8.96 1.78 24.70
CA ARG A 706 -9.80 2.96 24.55
C ARG A 706 -9.81 3.72 25.87
N VAL A 707 -9.72 5.04 25.79
CA VAL A 707 -9.76 5.93 26.95
C VAL A 707 -11.01 6.80 26.86
N ASP A 708 -11.98 6.49 27.71
CA ASP A 708 -13.26 7.17 27.76
C ASP A 708 -13.21 8.30 28.79
N ARG A 709 -13.73 9.46 28.41
CA ARG A 709 -13.93 10.61 29.30
C ARG A 709 -15.38 11.04 29.23
N ALA A 710 -16.07 10.99 30.37
CA ALA A 710 -17.51 11.23 30.45
C ALA A 710 -17.90 12.68 30.13
N ALA A 711 -17.09 13.64 30.60
CA ALA A 711 -17.21 15.06 30.32
C ALA A 711 -15.83 15.75 30.43
N PRO A 712 -15.62 16.94 29.83
CA PRO A 712 -14.39 17.69 30.01
C PRO A 712 -14.05 17.91 31.50
N GLY A 713 -12.85 17.51 31.92
CA GLY A 713 -12.39 17.62 33.31
C GLY A 713 -12.70 16.40 34.21
N GLU A 714 -13.52 15.45 33.75
CA GLU A 714 -13.73 14.17 34.44
C GLU A 714 -12.53 13.23 34.28
N ALA A 715 -12.44 12.26 35.19
CA ALA A 715 -11.39 11.24 35.15
C ALA A 715 -11.49 10.36 33.89
N ASP A 716 -10.33 9.97 33.37
CA ASP A 716 -10.22 9.04 32.25
C ASP A 716 -10.44 7.60 32.73
N GLU A 717 -11.25 6.85 32.00
CA GLU A 717 -11.42 5.41 32.16
C GLU A 717 -10.72 4.66 31.02
N VAL A 718 -9.77 3.80 31.37
CA VAL A 718 -9.05 2.97 30.39
C VAL A 718 -9.71 1.61 30.26
N LEU A 719 -10.06 1.26 29.03
CA LEU A 719 -10.61 -0.02 28.62
C LEU A 719 -9.65 -0.70 27.64
N TYR A 720 -9.46 -2.00 27.77
CA TYR A 720 -8.48 -2.78 27.00
C TYR A 720 -9.17 -3.74 26.05
N TYR A 721 -8.74 -3.76 24.80
CA TYR A 721 -9.27 -4.66 23.78
C TYR A 721 -8.54 -5.99 23.75
N HIS A 722 -9.31 -7.08 23.71
CA HIS A 722 -8.81 -8.43 23.48
C HIS A 722 -9.28 -8.89 22.11
N THR A 723 -8.33 -8.93 21.17
CA THR A 723 -8.60 -9.10 19.74
C THR A 723 -8.31 -10.51 19.26
N ASP A 724 -9.04 -10.93 18.23
CA ASP A 724 -8.69 -12.11 17.45
C ASP A 724 -7.45 -11.88 16.55
N VAL A 725 -7.03 -12.88 15.78
CA VAL A 725 -5.89 -12.80 14.85
C VAL A 725 -6.08 -11.76 13.74
N ASN A 726 -7.32 -11.46 13.36
CA ASN A 726 -7.67 -10.44 12.36
C ASN A 726 -7.85 -9.03 12.97
N GLY A 727 -7.60 -8.85 14.27
CA GLY A 727 -7.74 -7.57 14.97
C GLY A 727 -9.18 -7.22 15.40
N ALA A 728 -10.17 -8.09 15.19
CA ALA A 728 -11.53 -7.86 15.68
C ALA A 728 -11.58 -7.97 17.22
N PRO A 729 -12.07 -6.94 17.95
CA PRO A 729 -12.25 -7.03 19.41
C PRO A 729 -13.37 -8.03 19.76
N GLU A 730 -13.06 -9.01 20.59
CA GLU A 730 -14.02 -10.01 21.09
C GLU A 730 -14.37 -9.78 22.56
N GLU A 731 -13.44 -9.25 23.35
CA GLU A 731 -13.71 -8.77 24.70
C GLU A 731 -13.07 -7.41 24.94
N MET A 732 -13.62 -6.72 25.93
CA MET A 732 -13.07 -5.49 26.46
C MET A 732 -13.06 -5.57 27.99
N THR A 733 -11.94 -5.19 28.61
CA THR A 733 -11.78 -5.21 30.07
C THR A 733 -11.48 -3.84 30.66
N ASP A 734 -11.89 -3.60 31.90
CA ASP A 734 -11.42 -2.44 32.67
C ASP A 734 -9.96 -2.60 33.12
N GLY A 735 -9.37 -1.55 33.73
CA GLY A 735 -8.02 -1.62 34.30
C GLY A 735 -7.86 -2.62 35.44
N GLY A 736 -8.96 -3.06 36.07
CA GLY A 736 -8.99 -4.11 37.08
C GLY A 736 -8.88 -5.53 36.51
N GLY A 737 -9.00 -5.68 35.19
CA GLY A 737 -9.03 -6.97 34.48
C GLY A 737 -10.42 -7.63 34.47
N ASN A 738 -11.50 -6.87 34.70
CA ASN A 738 -12.86 -7.38 34.61
C ASN A 738 -13.44 -7.15 33.22
N ILE A 739 -14.15 -8.14 32.66
CA ILE A 739 -14.84 -8.00 31.37
C ILE A 739 -15.99 -7.00 31.53
N VAL A 740 -15.98 -5.96 30.70
CA VAL A 740 -17.06 -4.97 30.60
C VAL A 740 -17.96 -5.22 29.40
N TRP A 741 -17.41 -5.83 28.36
CA TRP A 741 -18.09 -6.16 27.11
C TRP A 741 -17.48 -7.42 26.49
N GLU A 742 -18.31 -8.32 25.95
CA GLU A 742 -17.88 -9.48 25.15
C GLU A 742 -18.84 -9.70 23.97
N ALA A 743 -18.30 -10.20 22.85
CA ALA A 743 -19.09 -10.68 21.73
C ALA A 743 -18.42 -11.80 20.93
N GLY A 744 -19.27 -12.58 20.27
CA GLY A 744 -18.88 -13.51 19.22
C GLY A 744 -19.34 -13.04 17.86
N TYR A 745 -18.59 -13.42 16.82
CA TYR A 745 -18.85 -13.00 15.45
C TYR A 745 -19.15 -14.18 14.52
N GLN A 746 -19.98 -13.92 13.52
CA GLN A 746 -20.05 -14.67 12.27
C GLN A 746 -18.81 -14.34 11.43
N VAL A 747 -18.52 -15.15 10.41
CA VAL A 747 -17.31 -14.99 9.56
C VAL A 747 -17.16 -13.58 8.99
N TRP A 748 -18.27 -12.94 8.62
CA TRP A 748 -18.28 -11.62 7.98
C TRP A 748 -18.72 -10.49 8.93
N GLY A 749 -18.48 -10.65 10.24
CA GLY A 749 -18.56 -9.54 11.21
C GLY A 749 -19.91 -9.28 11.85
N ASN A 750 -21.00 -9.96 11.46
CA ASN A 750 -22.25 -9.92 12.21
C ASN A 750 -22.09 -10.59 13.58
N LEU A 751 -22.82 -10.13 14.59
CA LEU A 751 -22.76 -10.69 15.94
C LEU A 751 -23.52 -12.02 16.04
N THR A 752 -22.96 -13.00 16.73
CA THR A 752 -23.67 -14.21 17.19
C THR A 752 -24.25 -14.01 18.58
N HIS A 753 -23.54 -13.26 19.42
CA HIS A 753 -24.00 -12.78 20.72
C HIS A 753 -23.23 -11.52 21.09
N GLU A 754 -23.80 -10.74 22.01
CA GLU A 754 -23.18 -9.57 22.61
C GLU A 754 -23.65 -9.50 24.07
N LYS A 755 -22.72 -9.22 24.98
CA LYS A 755 -23.01 -9.04 26.40
C LYS A 755 -22.24 -7.84 26.94
N GLU A 756 -22.95 -7.02 27.70
CA GLU A 756 -22.42 -5.89 28.46
C GLU A 756 -22.67 -6.15 29.94
N THR A 757 -21.62 -6.08 30.78
CA THR A 757 -21.79 -6.19 32.24
C THR A 757 -22.18 -4.86 32.87
N ARG A 758 -21.94 -3.76 32.15
CA ARG A 758 -22.38 -2.40 32.43
C ARG A 758 -22.53 -1.63 31.11
N PRO A 759 -23.29 -0.52 31.07
CA PRO A 759 -23.47 0.25 29.84
C PRO A 759 -22.12 0.71 29.28
N VAL A 760 -21.74 0.16 28.12
CA VAL A 760 -20.50 0.55 27.43
C VAL A 760 -20.69 0.40 25.93
N GLN A 761 -20.64 1.53 25.23
CA GLN A 761 -20.72 1.48 23.77
C GLN A 761 -19.39 0.98 23.21
N GLN A 762 -19.38 -0.04 22.36
CA GLN A 762 -18.18 -0.48 21.65
C GLN A 762 -18.32 -0.33 20.13
N ASN A 763 -17.67 0.69 19.57
CA ASN A 763 -17.82 1.02 18.15
C ASN A 763 -16.81 0.32 17.26
N LEU A 764 -15.64 -0.13 17.76
CA LEU A 764 -14.68 -0.87 16.93
C LEU A 764 -15.05 -2.36 16.90
N ARG A 765 -15.30 -2.90 15.70
CA ARG A 765 -15.78 -4.29 15.50
C ARG A 765 -14.85 -5.06 14.57
N PHE A 766 -15.41 -5.69 13.54
CA PHE A 766 -14.71 -6.56 12.60
C PHE A 766 -13.53 -5.83 11.96
N GLN A 767 -12.32 -6.36 12.15
CA GLN A 767 -11.04 -5.75 11.74
C GLN A 767 -10.82 -4.31 12.26
N GLY A 768 -11.28 -4.02 13.49
CA GLY A 768 -11.09 -2.71 14.12
C GLY A 768 -11.86 -1.58 13.44
N GLN A 769 -12.79 -1.89 12.53
CA GLN A 769 -13.59 -0.91 11.82
C GLN A 769 -14.71 -0.34 12.70
N TYR A 770 -15.07 0.92 12.44
CA TYR A 770 -16.14 1.61 13.14
C TYR A 770 -17.52 1.07 12.71
N LEU A 771 -18.31 0.59 13.65
CA LEU A 771 -19.69 0.17 13.47
C LEU A 771 -20.64 1.36 13.56
N ASP A 772 -21.48 1.51 12.53
CA ASP A 772 -22.50 2.55 12.45
C ASP A 772 -23.83 2.20 13.12
#